data_AF-A0A8C7B425-F1
#
_entry.id   AF-A0A8C7B425-F1
#
_cell.length_a   1.000
_cell.length_b   1.000
_cell.length_c   1.000
_cell.angle_alpha   90.00
_cell.angle_beta   90.00
_cell.angle_gamma   90.00
#
_symmetry.space_group_name_H-M   'P 1'
#
loop_
_entity.id
_entity.type
_entity.pdbx_description
1 polymer ?
#
loop_
_entity_poly.entity_id
_entity_poly.type
_entity_poly.pdbx_seq_one_letter_code
_entity_poly.pdbx_strand_id
1 'polypeptide(L)'
;PCSCSRKFQKKVEASISKMVLNGGIDNRYLVLAVNILQNEEGTHEKHLIITASQSLENKELCILRNDWCSVPVEPGDIIHLEGDCLSDTWIIDEDFGYLILYPDMLISGTSIASSIRCMRRAVLSETFRSSDPATRQMLIGTVLHEVFQKAISNSFAPEKLQEFAFQTVQEIRHLKEMYRLNLNQEEIKQEVEEYLPSFSKWARDFMHKYNSADLPQMQLSLPSDGNNNNSTCNIEVINSLDIEESIWSPRFGLKGKIDVTVGVKIHRGYKTKYKIMPLELKTGKELNSIEHRSQLVLYTLLSQERRADPEAGLLLYLKTGHMYPVPANHLDKRELLRLRNQMAFSLFHRISKSAIEKEKTKLAPLPQIIEDQQTCKYCSQIGNCALYSRAVEQQMDDSSVPIGMLPKIEEETQHLKLTHLEYFSLWCLMLTLESQSKDNKKNHQHIWLMPASELEESGNCIGNLIRTECVKTVCDGQYLHNFRRKNGDMPVTNLMAGDRIILSGEERTLFALSRGYVKDINVTSVRILYACGFSVLLTSYTHSAVDNILLKLVKFKIGFLRLGQAQKVHPDIQKFTEEEICRSKSIKSLPLLEELYNSHRIVATTCMGINHPIFSRKTFDFCIVDEASQISQPVCLGPLFFSRRFVLVGDHQQLPPLVLNREARALGMSESLFKRLERNENAVVQLTVQYRMNSQIMSLSNKLTYEGKLECGSDKVANALDLEFYADYSENPWMIRVFEPNNPVCFLNTDKVPAPEQAEKGGVSNITEAKLIVFLTSVFIKAGCKPSDIGIIAPYRQQLKIINDLLFHSSVRMVEVNTVDKYQGRDKSIILVSFVRSNKDGPLGELLKDWRRLNVAITRAKHKLILLGCVPSLNRYPPLGKLLHHLNSEKLISFFLCHVLGDFQRR
;
A
#
# COMPACT_ATOMS: atom_id res chain seq x y z
N PRO A 1 5.17 -19.73 -36.69
CA PRO A 1 5.47 -20.76 -35.65
C PRO A 1 6.52 -20.31 -34.60
N CYS A 2 7.79 -20.19 -34.96
CA CYS A 2 8.91 -20.14 -33.99
C CYS A 2 9.07 -18.85 -33.16
N SER A 3 8.37 -17.76 -33.50
CA SER A 3 8.39 -16.51 -32.71
C SER A 3 7.50 -16.58 -31.47
N CYS A 4 6.37 -17.31 -31.52
CA CYS A 4 5.46 -17.47 -30.38
C CYS A 4 6.09 -18.29 -29.25
N SER A 5 6.71 -19.43 -29.54
CA SER A 5 7.27 -20.33 -28.52
C SER A 5 8.27 -19.62 -27.59
N ARG A 6 9.13 -18.74 -28.13
CA ARG A 6 10.07 -17.94 -27.33
C ARG A 6 9.41 -16.87 -26.45
N LYS A 7 8.21 -16.37 -26.80
CA LYS A 7 7.42 -15.49 -25.90
C LYS A 7 6.72 -16.32 -24.82
N PHE A 8 6.17 -17.49 -25.16
CA PHE A 8 5.55 -18.41 -24.19
C PHE A 8 6.55 -18.92 -23.16
N GLN A 9 7.72 -19.41 -23.59
CA GLN A 9 8.82 -19.81 -22.68
C GLN A 9 9.14 -18.68 -21.69
N LYS A 10 9.28 -17.43 -22.16
CA LYS A 10 9.55 -16.30 -21.27
C LYS A 10 8.39 -15.88 -20.34
N LYS A 11 7.11 -16.08 -20.70
CA LYS A 11 5.97 -15.89 -19.77
C LYS A 11 6.03 -16.96 -18.67
N VAL A 12 6.25 -18.22 -19.07
CA VAL A 12 6.32 -19.41 -18.21
C VAL A 12 7.53 -19.36 -17.26
N GLU A 13 8.75 -19.20 -17.76
CA GLU A 13 10.00 -19.06 -16.99
C GLU A 13 9.95 -17.91 -15.96
N ALA A 14 9.29 -16.80 -16.31
CA ALA A 14 9.12 -15.65 -15.43
C ALA A 14 8.10 -15.87 -14.30
N SER A 15 7.19 -16.85 -14.45
CA SER A 15 6.27 -17.30 -13.40
C SER A 15 6.91 -18.39 -12.52
N ILE A 16 7.54 -19.41 -13.12
CA ILE A 16 8.17 -20.57 -12.43
C ILE A 16 9.15 -20.11 -11.35
N SER A 17 10.04 -19.18 -11.70
CA SER A 17 11.17 -18.74 -10.85
C SER A 17 10.77 -17.96 -9.57
N LYS A 18 9.47 -17.89 -9.24
CA LYS A 18 8.90 -16.96 -8.25
C LYS A 18 7.68 -17.44 -7.47
N MET A 19 7.07 -18.57 -7.82
CA MET A 19 5.78 -18.98 -7.26
C MET A 19 5.86 -20.40 -6.70
N VAL A 20 5.29 -20.59 -5.50
CA VAL A 20 5.08 -21.92 -4.93
C VAL A 20 3.93 -22.56 -5.71
N LEU A 21 4.26 -23.61 -6.46
CA LEU A 21 3.28 -24.50 -7.08
C LEU A 21 3.12 -25.72 -6.15
N ASN A 22 1.89 -26.19 -5.98
CA ASN A 22 1.54 -27.27 -5.05
C ASN A 22 0.21 -27.93 -5.44
N GLY A 23 -0.02 -29.14 -4.95
CA GLY A 23 -1.32 -29.84 -5.02
C GLY A 23 -2.15 -29.68 -3.73
N GLY A 24 -3.25 -30.42 -3.64
CA GLY A 24 -4.12 -30.47 -2.46
C GLY A 24 -5.08 -29.27 -2.32
N ILE A 25 -5.56 -29.02 -1.10
CA ILE A 25 -6.62 -28.04 -0.80
C ILE A 25 -6.26 -26.57 -1.10
N ASP A 26 -4.98 -26.25 -1.28
CA ASP A 26 -4.50 -24.91 -1.62
C ASP A 26 -3.81 -24.86 -3.00
N ASN A 27 -4.12 -25.83 -3.87
CA ASN A 27 -3.37 -26.08 -5.09
C ASN A 27 -3.11 -24.82 -5.95
N ARG A 28 -1.96 -24.81 -6.60
CA ARG A 28 -1.47 -23.76 -7.49
C ARG A 28 -0.93 -24.40 -8.75
N TYR A 29 -1.77 -24.43 -9.77
CA TYR A 29 -1.47 -24.99 -11.07
C TYR A 29 -1.01 -23.92 -12.05
N LEU A 30 0.11 -24.16 -12.72
CA LEU A 30 0.59 -23.36 -13.84
C LEU A 30 0.02 -23.93 -15.15
N VAL A 31 -0.65 -23.08 -15.92
CA VAL A 31 -1.20 -23.47 -17.23
C VAL A 31 -0.10 -23.47 -18.28
N LEU A 32 0.13 -24.63 -18.91
CA LEU A 32 1.19 -24.83 -19.91
C LEU A 32 0.66 -24.70 -21.34
N ALA A 33 -0.56 -25.17 -21.59
CA ALA A 33 -1.24 -25.08 -22.88
C ALA A 33 -2.76 -24.97 -22.69
N VAL A 34 -3.43 -24.39 -23.69
CA VAL A 34 -4.89 -24.23 -23.76
C VAL A 34 -5.32 -24.61 -25.17
N ASN A 35 -6.10 -25.69 -25.28
CA ASN A 35 -6.67 -26.19 -26.53
C ASN A 35 -8.19 -26.04 -26.47
N ILE A 36 -8.84 -25.74 -27.59
CA ILE A 36 -10.30 -25.80 -27.74
C ILE A 36 -10.59 -26.92 -28.72
N LEU A 37 -11.44 -27.86 -28.31
CA LEU A 37 -11.81 -29.06 -29.06
C LEU A 37 -13.34 -29.12 -29.18
N GLN A 38 -13.84 -29.93 -30.11
CA GLN A 38 -15.25 -30.34 -30.12
C GLN A 38 -15.34 -31.77 -29.56
N ASN A 39 -16.31 -32.03 -28.68
CA ASN A 39 -16.60 -33.38 -28.21
C ASN A 39 -17.41 -34.17 -29.26
N GLU A 40 -17.65 -35.46 -29.00
CA GLU A 40 -18.38 -36.34 -29.93
C GLU A 40 -19.84 -35.92 -30.17
N GLU A 41 -20.39 -35.06 -29.31
CA GLU A 41 -21.73 -34.49 -29.40
C GLU A 41 -21.76 -33.11 -30.12
N GLY A 42 -20.61 -32.62 -30.59
CA GLY A 42 -20.47 -31.34 -31.29
C GLY A 42 -20.42 -30.09 -30.40
N THR A 43 -20.42 -30.26 -29.07
CA THR A 43 -20.21 -29.15 -28.12
C THR A 43 -18.72 -28.82 -27.99
N HIS A 44 -18.39 -27.59 -27.59
CA HIS A 44 -16.99 -27.16 -27.48
C HIS A 44 -16.47 -27.35 -26.06
N GLU A 45 -15.37 -28.10 -25.89
CA GLU A 45 -14.63 -28.25 -24.64
C GLU A 45 -13.34 -27.41 -24.68
N LYS A 46 -12.87 -26.96 -23.51
CA LYS A 46 -11.55 -26.31 -23.37
C LYS A 46 -10.63 -27.16 -22.49
N HIS A 47 -9.60 -27.72 -23.12
CA HIS A 47 -8.61 -28.61 -22.51
C HIS A 47 -7.37 -27.81 -22.09
N LEU A 48 -7.06 -27.84 -20.81
CA LEU A 48 -5.89 -27.19 -20.20
C LEU A 48 -4.85 -28.26 -19.84
N ILE A 49 -3.61 -28.09 -20.29
CA ILE A 49 -2.47 -28.89 -19.77
C ILE A 49 -1.85 -28.08 -18.63
N ILE A 50 -1.82 -28.66 -17.43
CA ILE A 50 -1.44 -27.95 -16.19
C ILE A 50 -0.36 -28.72 -15.42
N THR A 51 0.36 -28.05 -14.52
CA THR A 51 1.28 -28.71 -13.58
C THR A 51 1.34 -27.99 -12.24
N ALA A 52 1.47 -28.76 -11.17
CA ALA A 52 1.73 -28.30 -9.81
C ALA A 52 3.23 -28.37 -9.43
N SER A 53 4.13 -28.79 -10.34
CA SER A 53 5.56 -28.87 -10.07
C SER A 53 6.37 -27.72 -10.66
N GLN A 54 7.33 -27.20 -9.88
CA GLN A 54 8.34 -26.26 -10.39
C GLN A 54 9.31 -26.90 -11.40
N SER A 55 9.46 -28.23 -11.43
CA SER A 55 10.27 -28.93 -12.43
C SER A 55 9.56 -29.13 -13.78
N LEU A 56 8.26 -28.80 -13.88
CA LEU A 56 7.38 -29.10 -15.03
C LEU A 56 7.17 -30.60 -15.33
N GLU A 57 7.64 -31.46 -14.43
CA GLU A 57 7.27 -32.87 -14.33
C GLU A 57 5.86 -32.98 -13.72
N ASN A 58 5.18 -34.10 -13.93
CA ASN A 58 3.77 -34.34 -13.59
C ASN A 58 2.83 -33.29 -14.23
N LYS A 59 2.23 -33.68 -15.36
CA LYS A 59 1.26 -32.87 -16.10
C LYS A 59 -0.11 -33.51 -15.95
N GLU A 60 -1.05 -32.74 -15.46
CA GLU A 60 -2.46 -33.12 -15.34
C GLU A 60 -3.26 -32.50 -16.49
N LEU A 61 -4.41 -33.09 -16.79
CA LEU A 61 -5.39 -32.55 -17.74
C LEU A 61 -6.53 -31.89 -16.96
N CYS A 62 -6.96 -30.71 -17.38
CA CYS A 62 -8.20 -30.11 -16.89
C CYS A 62 -9.13 -29.81 -18.07
N ILE A 63 -10.30 -30.43 -18.07
CA ILE A 63 -11.33 -30.27 -19.09
C ILE A 63 -12.40 -29.35 -18.54
N LEU A 64 -12.53 -28.17 -19.14
CA LEU A 64 -13.67 -27.27 -18.92
C LEU A 64 -14.76 -27.60 -19.93
N ARG A 65 -16.01 -27.67 -19.46
CA ARG A 65 -17.21 -27.94 -20.26
C ARG A 65 -18.20 -26.80 -20.18
N ASN A 66 -19.20 -26.85 -21.06
CA ASN A 66 -20.37 -25.99 -21.07
C ASN A 66 -19.96 -24.51 -20.91
N ASP A 67 -20.50 -23.85 -19.90
CA ASP A 67 -20.29 -22.43 -19.63
C ASP A 67 -18.88 -22.10 -19.11
N TRP A 68 -18.11 -23.05 -18.57
CA TRP A 68 -16.71 -22.83 -18.16
C TRP A 68 -15.76 -22.66 -19.34
N CYS A 69 -16.13 -23.14 -20.54
CA CYS A 69 -15.38 -22.88 -21.78
C CYS A 69 -15.23 -21.37 -22.07
N SER A 70 -16.10 -20.52 -21.52
CA SER A 70 -16.00 -19.06 -21.62
C SER A 70 -14.86 -18.42 -20.80
N VAL A 71 -14.24 -19.14 -19.84
CA VAL A 71 -13.21 -18.53 -18.97
C VAL A 71 -11.95 -18.14 -19.77
N PRO A 72 -11.48 -16.88 -19.68
CA PRO A 72 -10.34 -16.39 -20.45
C PRO A 72 -9.01 -16.77 -19.79
N VAL A 73 -8.70 -18.07 -19.75
CA VAL A 73 -7.42 -18.61 -19.27
C VAL A 73 -6.39 -18.70 -20.42
N GLU A 74 -5.17 -18.24 -20.18
CA GLU A 74 -4.04 -18.31 -21.12
C GLU A 74 -2.90 -19.23 -20.64
N PRO A 75 -2.05 -19.74 -21.54
CA PRO A 75 -0.75 -20.30 -21.16
C PRO A 75 0.09 -19.30 -20.34
N GLY A 76 0.75 -19.78 -19.29
CA GLY A 76 1.54 -19.00 -18.33
C GLY A 76 0.73 -18.37 -17.18
N ASP A 77 -0.58 -18.59 -17.13
CA ASP A 77 -1.43 -18.17 -16.01
C ASP A 77 -1.38 -19.17 -14.84
N ILE A 78 -1.78 -18.70 -13.65
CA ILE A 78 -1.94 -19.54 -12.45
C ILE A 78 -3.44 -19.73 -12.19
N ILE A 79 -3.85 -20.96 -11.95
CA ILE A 79 -5.20 -21.34 -11.53
C ILE A 79 -5.18 -22.13 -10.22
N HIS A 80 -6.34 -22.21 -9.59
CA HIS A 80 -6.65 -23.12 -8.50
C HIS A 80 -7.95 -23.85 -8.85
N LEU A 81 -8.04 -25.13 -8.50
CA LEU A 81 -9.14 -26.02 -8.83
C LEU A 81 -9.80 -26.55 -7.55
N GLU A 82 -11.13 -26.52 -7.51
CA GLU A 82 -11.98 -27.10 -6.47
C GLU A 82 -12.85 -28.20 -7.08
N GLY A 83 -12.91 -29.37 -6.44
CA GLY A 83 -13.55 -30.57 -6.96
C GLY A 83 -12.68 -31.81 -6.75
N ASP A 84 -13.10 -32.94 -7.30
CA ASP A 84 -12.33 -34.19 -7.29
C ASP A 84 -11.54 -34.35 -8.59
N CYS A 85 -10.30 -34.85 -8.49
CA CYS A 85 -9.49 -35.24 -9.65
C CYS A 85 -9.58 -36.76 -9.84
N LEU A 86 -9.98 -37.19 -11.04
CA LEU A 86 -10.14 -38.61 -11.39
C LEU A 86 -9.06 -39.00 -12.40
N SER A 87 -8.12 -39.86 -11.97
CA SER A 87 -7.03 -40.37 -12.82
C SER A 87 -6.25 -39.26 -13.55
N ASP A 88 -5.68 -38.34 -12.77
CA ASP A 88 -4.92 -37.15 -13.23
C ASP A 88 -5.68 -36.22 -14.20
N THR A 89 -7.01 -36.34 -14.23
CA THR A 89 -7.93 -35.52 -15.02
C THR A 89 -8.95 -34.82 -14.13
N TRP A 90 -8.96 -33.49 -14.18
CA TRP A 90 -10.00 -32.64 -13.61
C TRP A 90 -11.10 -32.41 -14.64
N ILE A 91 -12.35 -32.64 -14.28
CA ILE A 91 -13.52 -32.26 -15.09
C ILE A 91 -14.27 -31.16 -14.33
N ILE A 92 -14.54 -30.04 -15.01
CA ILE A 92 -15.26 -28.90 -14.45
C ILE A 92 -16.35 -28.48 -15.42
N ASP A 93 -17.60 -28.68 -15.00
CA ASP A 93 -18.80 -28.60 -15.84
C ASP A 93 -19.93 -27.83 -15.15
N GLU A 94 -21.18 -28.08 -15.53
CA GLU A 94 -22.32 -27.31 -15.00
C GLU A 94 -22.79 -27.74 -13.61
N ASP A 95 -22.43 -28.96 -13.17
CA ASP A 95 -22.84 -29.55 -11.89
C ASP A 95 -21.66 -29.72 -10.92
N PHE A 96 -20.44 -29.91 -11.44
CA PHE A 96 -19.26 -30.27 -10.64
C PHE A 96 -18.07 -29.31 -10.81
N GLY A 97 -17.47 -28.99 -9.65
CA GLY A 97 -16.21 -28.28 -9.53
C GLY A 97 -16.26 -26.76 -9.76
N TYR A 98 -15.14 -26.09 -9.49
CA TYR A 98 -14.92 -24.68 -9.81
C TYR A 98 -13.46 -24.44 -10.22
N LEU A 99 -13.24 -23.67 -11.31
CA LEU A 99 -11.91 -23.14 -11.63
C LEU A 99 -11.79 -21.69 -11.13
N ILE A 100 -10.65 -21.34 -10.52
CA ILE A 100 -10.34 -20.00 -10.03
C ILE A 100 -9.10 -19.46 -10.76
N LEU A 101 -9.28 -18.43 -11.59
CA LEU A 101 -8.22 -17.81 -12.40
C LEU A 101 -7.51 -16.70 -11.62
N TYR A 102 -6.18 -16.78 -11.44
CA TYR A 102 -5.42 -15.92 -10.53
C TYR A 102 -5.98 -15.94 -9.09
N PRO A 103 -5.92 -17.08 -8.38
CA PRO A 103 -6.50 -17.25 -7.04
C PRO A 103 -5.93 -16.25 -6.02
N ASP A 104 -4.65 -15.91 -6.09
CA ASP A 104 -4.01 -15.00 -5.14
C ASP A 104 -4.44 -13.52 -5.31
N MET A 105 -5.23 -13.19 -6.34
CA MET A 105 -5.82 -11.87 -6.50
C MET A 105 -7.21 -11.81 -5.87
N LEU A 106 -7.25 -11.41 -4.61
CA LEU A 106 -8.44 -11.39 -3.77
C LEU A 106 -9.41 -10.24 -4.17
N ILE A 107 -10.52 -10.56 -4.82
CA ILE A 107 -11.56 -9.60 -5.24
C ILE A 107 -12.66 -9.51 -4.16
N SER A 108 -13.22 -8.32 -3.92
CA SER A 108 -14.25 -8.19 -2.88
C SER A 108 -15.60 -8.80 -3.32
N GLY A 109 -16.31 -9.46 -2.40
CA GLY A 109 -17.65 -9.99 -2.67
C GLY A 109 -18.63 -8.92 -3.16
N THR A 110 -18.56 -7.72 -2.57
CA THR A 110 -19.27 -6.52 -3.03
C THR A 110 -18.90 -6.09 -4.45
N SER A 111 -17.62 -6.19 -4.84
CA SER A 111 -17.15 -5.86 -6.20
C SER A 111 -17.76 -6.83 -7.23
N ILE A 112 -17.78 -8.13 -6.93
CA ILE A 112 -18.32 -9.18 -7.81
C ILE A 112 -19.85 -9.02 -7.95
N ALA A 113 -20.57 -8.82 -6.85
CA ALA A 113 -22.01 -8.54 -6.90
C ALA A 113 -22.34 -7.25 -7.66
N SER A 114 -21.46 -6.23 -7.61
CA SER A 114 -21.62 -5.01 -8.43
C SER A 114 -21.37 -5.24 -9.93
N SER A 115 -20.62 -6.29 -10.30
CA SER A 115 -20.28 -6.61 -11.69
C SER A 115 -21.43 -7.22 -12.48
N ILE A 116 -22.40 -7.84 -11.79
CA ILE A 116 -23.57 -8.54 -12.38
C ILE A 116 -24.32 -7.67 -13.41
N ARG A 117 -24.53 -6.37 -13.13
CA ARG A 117 -25.13 -5.44 -14.11
C ARG A 117 -24.12 -4.82 -15.08
N CYS A 118 -22.86 -4.70 -14.68
CA CYS A 118 -21.85 -3.98 -15.44
C CYS A 118 -20.43 -4.33 -14.96
N MET A 119 -19.78 -5.26 -15.66
CA MET A 119 -18.38 -5.63 -15.40
C MET A 119 -17.44 -4.42 -15.50
N ARG A 120 -17.67 -3.53 -16.49
CA ARG A 120 -16.91 -2.29 -16.68
C ARG A 120 -16.96 -1.38 -15.45
N ARG A 121 -18.15 -1.18 -14.85
CA ARG A 121 -18.31 -0.39 -13.61
C ARG A 121 -17.51 -0.99 -12.45
N ALA A 122 -17.58 -2.31 -12.25
CA ALA A 122 -16.87 -2.97 -11.15
C ALA A 122 -15.33 -2.83 -11.28
N VAL A 123 -14.79 -2.97 -12.50
CA VAL A 123 -13.35 -2.76 -12.77
C VAL A 123 -12.96 -1.28 -12.60
N LEU A 124 -13.85 -0.34 -12.97
CA LEU A 124 -13.65 1.09 -12.70
C LEU A 124 -13.67 1.41 -11.20
N SER A 125 -14.62 0.92 -10.40
CA SER A 125 -14.62 1.14 -8.95
C SER A 125 -13.41 0.53 -8.25
N GLU A 126 -12.88 -0.64 -8.66
CA GLU A 126 -11.65 -1.19 -8.07
C GLU A 126 -10.36 -0.42 -8.48
N THR A 127 -10.38 0.30 -9.60
CA THR A 127 -9.23 1.12 -10.08
C THR A 127 -9.28 2.58 -9.65
N PHE A 128 -10.48 3.18 -9.58
CA PHE A 128 -10.75 4.57 -9.23
C PHE A 128 -11.62 4.69 -7.96
N ARG A 129 -11.24 3.94 -6.90
CA ARG A 129 -11.99 3.70 -5.65
C ARG A 129 -12.57 4.92 -4.91
N SER A 130 -12.11 6.14 -5.17
CA SER A 130 -12.61 7.36 -4.53
C SER A 130 -13.66 8.12 -5.35
N SER A 131 -14.10 7.56 -6.49
CA SER A 131 -15.07 8.21 -7.40
C SER A 131 -16.53 7.90 -7.06
N ASP A 132 -16.77 6.96 -6.14
CA ASP A 132 -18.08 6.71 -5.55
C ASP A 132 -18.19 7.61 -4.30
N PRO A 133 -18.92 8.75 -4.35
CA PRO A 133 -18.92 9.73 -3.26
C PRO A 133 -19.66 9.22 -2.02
N ALA A 134 -19.25 9.71 -0.85
CA ALA A 134 -20.03 9.52 0.37
C ALA A 134 -21.43 10.15 0.22
N THR A 135 -22.45 9.53 0.80
CA THR A 135 -23.84 9.99 0.73
C THR A 135 -24.51 9.93 2.11
N ARG A 136 -25.58 10.71 2.31
CA ARG A 136 -26.39 10.70 3.54
C ARG A 136 -26.85 9.27 3.89
N GLN A 137 -27.28 8.52 2.88
CA GLN A 137 -27.76 7.14 3.02
C GLN A 137 -26.65 6.16 3.41
N MET A 138 -25.42 6.34 2.91
CA MET A 138 -24.26 5.54 3.34
C MET A 138 -23.85 5.84 4.78
N LEU A 139 -23.90 7.11 5.21
CA LEU A 139 -23.64 7.51 6.59
C LEU A 139 -24.66 6.88 7.56
N ILE A 140 -25.96 7.07 7.28
CA ILE A 140 -27.05 6.47 8.07
C ILE A 140 -26.92 4.95 8.07
N GLY A 141 -26.58 4.34 6.92
CA GLY A 141 -26.26 2.93 6.81
C GLY A 141 -25.18 2.48 7.80
N THR A 142 -24.05 3.19 7.81
CA THR A 142 -22.91 2.89 8.69
C THR A 142 -23.29 3.01 10.16
N VAL A 143 -24.02 4.06 10.55
CA VAL A 143 -24.49 4.24 11.94
C VAL A 143 -25.46 3.12 12.35
N LEU A 144 -26.41 2.74 11.48
CA LEU A 144 -27.41 1.71 11.78
C LEU A 144 -26.82 0.29 11.89
N HIS A 145 -25.87 -0.07 11.04
CA HIS A 145 -25.14 -1.34 11.16
C HIS A 145 -24.44 -1.40 12.53
N GLU A 146 -23.80 -0.31 12.94
CA GLU A 146 -23.06 -0.24 14.18
C GLU A 146 -23.96 -0.25 15.44
N VAL A 147 -25.10 0.45 15.40
CA VAL A 147 -26.11 0.38 16.47
C VAL A 147 -26.67 -1.05 16.59
N PHE A 148 -26.89 -1.75 15.47
CA PHE A 148 -27.32 -3.15 15.47
C PHE A 148 -26.25 -4.08 16.05
N GLN A 149 -24.98 -3.88 15.69
CA GLN A 149 -23.83 -4.63 16.21
C GLN A 149 -23.65 -4.42 17.73
N LYS A 150 -23.77 -3.18 18.21
CA LYS A 150 -23.81 -2.86 19.65
C LYS A 150 -25.00 -3.54 20.35
N ALA A 151 -26.17 -3.55 19.72
CA ALA A 151 -27.39 -4.15 20.28
C ALA A 151 -27.31 -5.69 20.39
N ILE A 152 -26.88 -6.40 19.34
CA ILE A 152 -26.89 -7.88 19.32
C ILE A 152 -25.92 -8.53 20.31
N SER A 153 -24.87 -7.82 20.72
CA SER A 153 -23.97 -8.22 21.81
C SER A 153 -24.42 -7.80 23.21
N ASN A 154 -25.53 -7.05 23.35
CA ASN A 154 -25.97 -6.48 24.64
C ASN A 154 -27.48 -6.64 24.88
N SER A 155 -28.31 -5.86 24.21
CA SER A 155 -29.77 -5.84 24.37
C SER A 155 -30.45 -5.05 23.24
N PHE A 156 -31.62 -5.53 22.81
CA PHE A 156 -32.55 -4.85 21.89
C PHE A 156 -33.72 -4.14 22.60
N ALA A 157 -33.64 -3.95 23.91
CA ALA A 157 -34.62 -3.18 24.67
C ALA A 157 -34.62 -1.71 24.18
N PRO A 158 -35.79 -1.05 24.02
CA PRO A 158 -35.88 0.25 23.37
C PRO A 158 -35.00 1.34 24.00
N GLU A 159 -34.90 1.37 25.33
CA GLU A 159 -34.06 2.30 26.07
C GLU A 159 -32.55 2.10 25.82
N LYS A 160 -32.12 0.86 25.56
CA LYS A 160 -30.73 0.55 25.20
C LYS A 160 -30.44 0.84 23.73
N LEU A 161 -31.39 0.59 22.83
CA LEU A 161 -31.27 1.02 21.44
C LEU A 161 -31.16 2.54 21.30
N GLN A 162 -31.97 3.29 22.07
CA GLN A 162 -31.91 4.75 22.13
C GLN A 162 -30.57 5.25 22.68
N GLU A 163 -30.03 4.60 23.71
CA GLU A 163 -28.69 4.89 24.25
C GLU A 163 -27.59 4.64 23.20
N PHE A 164 -27.59 3.48 22.53
CA PHE A 164 -26.60 3.15 21.51
C PHE A 164 -26.68 4.07 20.29
N ALA A 165 -27.88 4.44 19.85
CA ALA A 165 -28.09 5.40 18.76
C ALA A 165 -27.49 6.78 19.11
N PHE A 166 -27.84 7.31 20.29
CA PHE A 166 -27.33 8.60 20.76
C PHE A 166 -25.80 8.61 20.92
N GLN A 167 -25.22 7.56 21.50
CA GLN A 167 -23.77 7.43 21.65
C GLN A 167 -23.07 7.37 20.28
N THR A 168 -23.56 6.53 19.36
CA THR A 168 -22.93 6.33 18.04
C THR A 168 -22.99 7.59 17.17
N VAL A 169 -24.13 8.30 17.15
CA VAL A 169 -24.28 9.57 16.40
C VAL A 169 -23.31 10.66 16.88
N GLN A 170 -22.85 10.61 18.14
CA GLN A 170 -21.87 11.56 18.70
C GLN A 170 -20.40 11.21 18.41
N GLU A 171 -20.11 10.06 17.80
CA GLU A 171 -18.73 9.64 17.59
C GLU A 171 -18.05 10.45 16.47
N ILE A 172 -16.78 10.79 16.69
CA ILE A 172 -15.98 11.64 15.81
C ILE A 172 -15.98 11.12 14.36
N ARG A 173 -15.96 9.80 14.12
CA ARG A 173 -16.05 9.22 12.76
C ARG A 173 -17.34 9.58 12.01
N HIS A 174 -18.47 9.61 12.70
CA HIS A 174 -19.77 9.89 12.11
C HIS A 174 -20.01 11.39 11.98
N LEU A 175 -19.63 12.18 13.00
CA LEU A 175 -19.60 13.66 12.93
C LEU A 175 -18.72 14.16 11.77
N LYS A 176 -17.63 13.46 11.45
CA LYS A 176 -16.74 13.76 10.33
C LYS A 176 -17.39 13.60 8.96
N GLU A 177 -18.26 12.61 8.80
CA GLU A 177 -19.03 12.42 7.57
C GLU A 177 -20.23 13.38 7.50
N MET A 178 -20.86 13.70 8.63
CA MET A 178 -21.86 14.80 8.69
C MET A 178 -21.23 16.13 8.24
N TYR A 179 -20.02 16.44 8.72
CA TYR A 179 -19.25 17.60 8.29
C TYR A 179 -18.94 17.56 6.79
N ARG A 180 -18.43 16.43 6.27
CA ARG A 180 -18.12 16.26 4.83
C ARG A 180 -19.33 16.59 3.95
N LEU A 181 -20.50 16.11 4.37
CA LEU A 181 -21.74 16.17 3.61
C LEU A 181 -22.61 17.40 3.93
N ASN A 182 -22.17 18.28 4.84
CA ASN A 182 -22.91 19.45 5.32
C ASN A 182 -24.32 19.08 5.86
N LEU A 183 -24.38 18.04 6.70
CA LEU A 183 -25.62 17.49 7.28
C LEU A 183 -25.80 17.95 8.73
N ASN A 184 -27.05 18.03 9.17
CA ASN A 184 -27.42 18.36 10.55
C ASN A 184 -27.39 17.11 11.46
N GLN A 185 -26.75 17.21 12.63
CA GLN A 185 -26.61 16.10 13.58
C GLN A 185 -27.96 15.59 14.10
N GLU A 186 -28.90 16.48 14.39
CA GLU A 186 -30.21 16.07 14.94
C GLU A 186 -31.12 15.43 13.88
N GLU A 187 -31.00 15.83 12.60
CA GLU A 187 -31.71 15.16 11.50
C GLU A 187 -31.22 13.71 11.32
N ILE A 188 -29.91 13.48 11.39
CA ILE A 188 -29.35 12.12 11.28
C ILE A 188 -29.72 11.29 12.51
N LYS A 189 -29.83 11.91 13.69
CA LYS A 189 -30.35 11.26 14.90
C LYS A 189 -31.80 10.80 14.71
N GLN A 190 -32.69 11.68 14.24
CA GLN A 190 -34.10 11.37 13.97
C GLN A 190 -34.27 10.28 12.91
N GLU A 191 -33.51 10.36 11.79
CA GLU A 191 -33.57 9.37 10.71
C GLU A 191 -32.99 7.99 11.13
N VAL A 192 -32.17 7.94 12.18
CA VAL A 192 -31.72 6.69 12.85
C VAL A 192 -32.76 6.19 13.87
N GLU A 193 -33.40 7.10 14.63
CA GLU A 193 -34.45 6.78 15.61
C GLU A 193 -35.67 6.09 14.96
N GLU A 194 -36.01 6.44 13.71
CA GLU A 194 -37.04 5.77 12.90
C GLU A 194 -36.85 4.23 12.78
N TYR A 195 -35.61 3.74 12.83
CA TYR A 195 -35.29 2.34 12.57
C TYR A 195 -35.32 1.47 13.85
N LEU A 196 -35.18 2.08 15.03
CA LEU A 196 -35.05 1.34 16.30
C LEU A 196 -36.26 0.43 16.62
N PRO A 197 -37.53 0.81 16.35
CA PRO A 197 -38.67 -0.09 16.53
C PRO A 197 -38.58 -1.37 15.68
N SER A 198 -37.99 -1.30 14.49
CA SER A 198 -37.76 -2.47 13.62
C SER A 198 -36.67 -3.40 14.15
N PHE A 199 -35.71 -2.88 14.91
CA PHE A 199 -34.68 -3.70 15.58
C PHE A 199 -35.32 -4.47 16.76
N SER A 200 -36.11 -3.81 17.62
CA SER A 200 -36.87 -4.47 18.70
C SER A 200 -37.97 -5.39 18.17
N LYS A 201 -38.50 -5.20 16.95
CA LYS A 201 -39.34 -6.19 16.26
C LYS A 201 -38.53 -7.45 15.93
N TRP A 202 -37.45 -7.31 15.17
CA TRP A 202 -36.60 -8.44 14.76
C TRP A 202 -36.11 -9.28 15.95
N ALA A 203 -35.66 -8.66 17.03
CA ALA A 203 -35.18 -9.39 18.21
C ALA A 203 -36.28 -10.17 18.94
N ARG A 204 -37.51 -9.63 19.02
CA ARG A 204 -38.68 -10.36 19.54
C ARG A 204 -39.10 -11.51 18.63
N ASP A 205 -38.95 -11.34 17.32
CA ASP A 205 -39.32 -12.35 16.34
C ASP A 205 -38.36 -13.54 16.32
N PHE A 206 -37.04 -13.30 16.45
CA PHE A 206 -36.01 -14.32 16.23
C PHE A 206 -35.12 -14.71 17.43
N MET A 207 -35.03 -13.92 18.51
CA MET A 207 -34.11 -14.19 19.63
C MET A 207 -34.78 -14.52 20.98
N HIS A 208 -35.98 -13.99 21.25
CA HIS A 208 -36.55 -13.97 22.61
C HIS A 208 -37.80 -14.85 22.81
N LYS A 209 -37.78 -16.11 22.34
CA LYS A 209 -38.92 -17.04 22.45
C LYS A 209 -38.51 -18.41 23.01
N TYR A 210 -39.27 -18.91 23.99
CA TYR A 210 -39.05 -20.21 24.63
C TYR A 210 -39.67 -21.39 23.85
N ASN A 211 -40.67 -21.12 22.99
CA ASN A 211 -41.37 -22.12 22.18
C ASN A 211 -41.00 -21.95 20.70
N SER A 212 -40.66 -23.05 20.03
CA SER A 212 -40.31 -23.05 18.60
C SER A 212 -41.51 -22.82 17.68
N ALA A 213 -42.74 -23.05 18.15
CA ALA A 213 -43.97 -22.84 17.39
C ALA A 213 -44.29 -21.35 17.15
N ASP A 214 -43.84 -20.45 18.04
CA ASP A 214 -44.11 -19.00 17.99
C ASP A 214 -43.09 -18.22 17.13
N LEU A 215 -42.06 -18.90 16.61
CA LEU A 215 -41.05 -18.34 15.71
C LEU A 215 -41.60 -18.21 14.28
N PRO A 216 -41.20 -17.19 13.49
CA PRO A 216 -41.60 -17.06 12.09
C PRO A 216 -41.27 -18.31 11.27
N GLN A 217 -42.27 -18.82 10.53
CA GLN A 217 -42.06 -19.88 9.54
C GLN A 217 -41.42 -19.30 8.28
N MET A 218 -40.40 -19.98 7.76
CA MET A 218 -39.65 -19.62 6.56
C MET A 218 -39.49 -20.83 5.65
N GLN A 219 -39.27 -20.57 4.36
CA GLN A 219 -38.82 -21.58 3.42
C GLN A 219 -37.30 -21.47 3.25
N LEU A 220 -36.59 -22.54 3.62
CA LEU A 220 -35.14 -22.67 3.45
C LEU A 220 -34.83 -24.15 3.18
N SER A 221 -34.54 -24.49 1.93
CA SER A 221 -33.91 -25.76 1.56
C SER A 221 -32.38 -25.65 1.74
N LEU A 222 -31.76 -26.70 2.27
CA LEU A 222 -30.31 -26.84 2.37
C LEU A 222 -29.89 -28.18 1.73
N PRO A 223 -28.76 -28.26 1.02
CA PRO A 223 -28.24 -29.52 0.47
C PRO A 223 -28.16 -30.67 1.48
N SER A 224 -27.83 -30.37 2.75
CA SER A 224 -27.76 -31.33 3.86
C SER A 224 -29.12 -31.87 4.34
N ASP A 225 -30.24 -31.55 3.69
CA ASP A 225 -31.58 -32.07 4.01
C ASP A 225 -32.07 -33.19 3.07
N GLY A 226 -31.40 -33.39 1.93
CA GLY A 226 -31.84 -34.33 0.89
C GLY A 226 -33.21 -33.96 0.28
N ASN A 227 -33.95 -34.96 -0.21
CA ASN A 227 -35.21 -34.74 -0.95
C ASN A 227 -36.37 -34.09 -0.16
N ASN A 228 -36.22 -33.76 1.12
CA ASN A 228 -37.24 -33.05 1.93
C ASN A 228 -37.26 -31.52 1.69
N ASN A 229 -37.02 -31.09 0.45
CA ASN A 229 -36.75 -29.70 0.08
C ASN A 229 -37.89 -28.70 0.37
N ASN A 230 -39.15 -29.16 0.38
CA ASN A 230 -40.33 -28.28 0.56
C ASN A 230 -40.80 -28.16 2.03
N SER A 231 -39.91 -28.42 3.01
CA SER A 231 -40.26 -28.33 4.43
C SER A 231 -40.06 -26.91 4.99
N THR A 232 -41.17 -26.27 5.42
CA THR A 232 -41.12 -25.02 6.18
C THR A 232 -40.36 -25.22 7.49
N CYS A 233 -39.52 -24.25 7.85
CA CYS A 233 -38.72 -24.27 9.07
C CYS A 233 -38.96 -23.03 9.93
N ASN A 234 -38.74 -23.16 11.23
CA ASN A 234 -38.67 -22.04 12.16
C ASN A 234 -37.20 -21.74 12.46
N ILE A 235 -36.82 -20.46 12.49
CA ILE A 235 -35.42 -20.03 12.68
C ILE A 235 -35.29 -19.27 14.01
N GLU A 236 -34.39 -19.74 14.89
CA GLU A 236 -34.00 -19.08 16.14
C GLU A 236 -32.56 -18.57 16.01
N VAL A 237 -32.32 -17.29 16.27
CA VAL A 237 -30.97 -16.69 16.33
C VAL A 237 -30.56 -16.62 17.80
N ILE A 238 -29.59 -17.45 18.20
CA ILE A 238 -29.18 -17.57 19.60
C ILE A 238 -28.33 -16.36 20.02
N ASN A 239 -27.30 -16.04 19.23
CA ASN A 239 -26.28 -15.05 19.57
C ASN A 239 -25.48 -14.61 18.34
N SER A 240 -24.85 -13.43 18.43
CA SER A 240 -23.67 -13.09 17.63
C SER A 240 -22.45 -13.84 18.16
N LEU A 241 -21.67 -14.42 17.26
CA LEU A 241 -20.42 -15.13 17.54
C LEU A 241 -19.19 -14.31 17.13
N ASP A 242 -19.32 -13.51 16.06
CA ASP A 242 -18.34 -12.52 15.63
C ASP A 242 -19.07 -11.34 14.96
N ILE A 243 -18.42 -10.18 14.91
CA ILE A 243 -18.92 -8.93 14.33
C ILE A 243 -17.84 -8.35 13.44
N GLU A 244 -18.23 -7.81 12.27
CA GLU A 244 -17.29 -7.21 11.32
C GLU A 244 -16.20 -8.19 10.81
N GLU A 245 -16.48 -9.50 10.81
CA GLU A 245 -15.53 -10.58 10.54
C GLU A 245 -14.90 -10.45 9.15
N SER A 246 -13.60 -10.12 9.11
CA SER A 246 -12.84 -10.00 7.88
C SER A 246 -12.21 -11.35 7.48
N ILE A 247 -12.52 -11.82 6.28
CA ILE A 247 -12.04 -13.11 5.73
C ILE A 247 -11.43 -12.90 4.34
N TRP A 248 -10.28 -13.54 4.10
CA TRP A 248 -9.63 -13.66 2.79
C TRP A 248 -9.57 -15.14 2.42
N SER A 249 -10.03 -15.49 1.23
CA SER A 249 -9.96 -16.85 0.70
C SER A 249 -8.91 -16.94 -0.41
N PRO A 250 -7.74 -17.55 -0.13
CA PRO A 250 -6.77 -17.90 -1.18
C PRO A 250 -7.26 -19.07 -2.06
N ARG A 251 -8.29 -19.84 -1.64
CA ARG A 251 -8.95 -20.84 -2.50
C ARG A 251 -9.76 -20.17 -3.60
N PHE A 252 -10.89 -19.55 -3.23
CA PHE A 252 -11.83 -18.92 -4.18
C PHE A 252 -11.34 -17.58 -4.75
N GLY A 253 -10.21 -17.05 -4.28
CA GLY A 253 -9.68 -15.75 -4.68
C GLY A 253 -10.59 -14.59 -4.31
N LEU A 254 -11.16 -14.66 -3.11
CA LEU A 254 -12.17 -13.74 -2.57
C LEU A 254 -11.65 -13.00 -1.34
N LYS A 255 -12.24 -11.84 -1.05
CA LYS A 255 -12.17 -11.17 0.25
C LYS A 255 -13.54 -10.61 0.62
N GLY A 256 -13.84 -10.54 1.91
CA GLY A 256 -15.08 -9.95 2.40
C GLY A 256 -15.00 -9.57 3.87
N LYS A 257 -16.07 -8.93 4.32
CA LYS A 257 -16.30 -8.55 5.70
C LYS A 257 -17.77 -8.86 6.00
N ILE A 258 -18.03 -9.80 6.88
CA ILE A 258 -19.39 -10.21 7.26
C ILE A 258 -19.85 -9.22 8.33
N ASP A 259 -21.03 -8.60 8.19
CA ASP A 259 -21.56 -7.65 9.19
C ASP A 259 -21.66 -8.30 10.58
N VAL A 260 -22.28 -9.48 10.66
CA VAL A 260 -22.36 -10.31 11.87
C VAL A 260 -22.31 -11.80 11.50
N THR A 261 -21.52 -12.59 12.22
CA THR A 261 -21.56 -14.07 12.17
C THR A 261 -22.40 -14.56 13.35
N VAL A 262 -23.48 -15.29 13.09
CA VAL A 262 -24.50 -15.67 14.10
C VAL A 262 -24.63 -17.18 14.31
N GLY A 263 -24.96 -17.58 15.54
CA GLY A 263 -25.37 -18.94 15.88
C GLY A 263 -26.89 -19.12 15.70
N VAL A 264 -27.30 -20.10 14.90
CA VAL A 264 -28.68 -20.28 14.42
C VAL A 264 -29.16 -21.71 14.67
N LYS A 265 -30.36 -21.88 15.23
CA LYS A 265 -31.11 -23.15 15.17
C LYS A 265 -32.13 -23.08 14.04
N ILE A 266 -32.28 -24.21 13.34
CA ILE A 266 -33.28 -24.44 12.32
C ILE A 266 -34.15 -25.61 12.80
N HIS A 267 -35.41 -25.34 13.13
CA HIS A 267 -36.37 -26.33 13.58
C HIS A 267 -37.25 -26.77 12.40
N ARG A 268 -37.43 -28.09 12.23
CA ARG A 268 -38.38 -28.70 11.27
C ARG A 268 -39.09 -29.86 11.94
N GLY A 269 -40.34 -29.62 12.37
CA GLY A 269 -41.05 -30.52 13.28
C GLY A 269 -40.21 -30.79 14.53
N TYR A 270 -40.01 -32.07 14.85
CA TYR A 270 -39.22 -32.50 16.02
C TYR A 270 -37.69 -32.42 15.83
N LYS A 271 -37.18 -32.14 14.62
CA LYS A 271 -35.73 -32.07 14.36
C LYS A 271 -35.23 -30.63 14.47
N THR A 272 -34.13 -30.43 15.18
CA THR A 272 -33.41 -29.15 15.27
C THR A 272 -31.98 -29.33 14.80
N LYS A 273 -31.54 -28.54 13.81
CA LYS A 273 -30.12 -28.43 13.39
C LYS A 273 -29.55 -27.12 13.94
N TYR A 274 -28.32 -27.12 14.46
CA TYR A 274 -27.56 -25.90 14.74
C TYR A 274 -26.57 -25.62 13.59
N LYS A 275 -26.47 -24.37 13.16
CA LYS A 275 -25.50 -23.88 12.17
C LYS A 275 -24.97 -22.51 12.58
N ILE A 276 -23.73 -22.23 12.19
CA ILE A 276 -23.16 -20.88 12.21
C ILE A 276 -23.41 -20.29 10.82
N MET A 277 -23.97 -19.08 10.71
CA MET A 277 -24.33 -18.46 9.44
C MET A 277 -23.86 -17.00 9.35
N PRO A 278 -23.51 -16.50 8.15
CA PRO A 278 -23.36 -15.07 7.91
C PRO A 278 -24.72 -14.37 7.93
N LEU A 279 -24.79 -13.23 8.61
CA LEU A 279 -25.90 -12.28 8.61
C LEU A 279 -25.42 -10.97 7.98
N GLU A 280 -26.02 -10.59 6.85
CA GLU A 280 -25.78 -9.32 6.14
C GLU A 280 -26.90 -8.34 6.47
N LEU A 281 -26.54 -7.09 6.77
CA LEU A 281 -27.48 -6.03 7.12
C LEU A 281 -27.69 -5.10 5.91
N LYS A 282 -28.92 -4.58 5.73
CA LYS A 282 -29.26 -3.60 4.68
C LYS A 282 -30.23 -2.54 5.22
N THR A 283 -29.96 -1.28 4.94
CA THR A 283 -30.72 -0.13 5.47
C THR A 283 -31.60 0.59 4.44
N GLY A 284 -31.39 0.31 3.15
CA GLY A 284 -32.16 0.86 2.04
C GLY A 284 -33.49 0.13 1.79
N LYS A 285 -34.00 0.25 0.56
CA LYS A 285 -35.26 -0.41 0.15
C LYS A 285 -35.17 -1.93 0.25
N GLU A 286 -36.24 -2.54 0.74
CA GLU A 286 -36.47 -3.98 0.80
C GLU A 286 -36.73 -4.54 -0.61
N LEU A 287 -35.65 -4.83 -1.35
CA LEU A 287 -35.68 -5.25 -2.75
C LEU A 287 -35.38 -6.75 -2.96
N ASN A 288 -34.86 -7.45 -1.93
CA ASN A 288 -34.32 -8.83 -2.03
C ASN A 288 -33.47 -9.05 -3.30
N SER A 289 -32.68 -8.05 -3.69
CA SER A 289 -32.12 -7.99 -5.03
C SER A 289 -31.02 -9.03 -5.25
N ILE A 290 -30.79 -9.37 -6.53
CA ILE A 290 -29.77 -10.35 -6.94
C ILE A 290 -28.42 -10.01 -6.31
N GLU A 291 -28.00 -8.74 -6.34
CA GLU A 291 -26.71 -8.30 -5.80
C GLU A 291 -26.59 -8.52 -4.29
N HIS A 292 -27.66 -8.27 -3.52
CA HIS A 292 -27.68 -8.53 -2.08
C HIS A 292 -27.63 -10.02 -1.76
N ARG A 293 -28.34 -10.85 -2.54
CA ARG A 293 -28.30 -12.32 -2.43
C ARG A 293 -26.92 -12.86 -2.80
N SER A 294 -26.32 -12.38 -3.87
CA SER A 294 -24.98 -12.77 -4.34
C SER A 294 -23.86 -12.42 -3.35
N GLN A 295 -23.93 -11.26 -2.68
CA GLN A 295 -23.00 -10.92 -1.59
C GLN A 295 -23.00 -12.00 -0.49
N LEU A 296 -24.20 -12.47 -0.13
CA LEU A 296 -24.40 -13.45 0.93
C LEU A 296 -23.98 -14.87 0.52
N VAL A 297 -24.20 -15.27 -0.75
CA VAL A 297 -23.62 -16.51 -1.33
C VAL A 297 -22.08 -16.45 -1.34
N LEU A 298 -21.49 -15.29 -1.62
CA LEU A 298 -20.04 -15.09 -1.54
C LEU A 298 -19.52 -15.15 -0.09
N TYR A 299 -20.33 -14.77 0.91
CA TYR A 299 -19.98 -14.97 2.32
C TYR A 299 -20.09 -16.43 2.79
N THR A 300 -20.92 -17.28 2.17
CA THR A 300 -20.89 -18.72 2.49
C THR A 300 -19.59 -19.36 1.99
N LEU A 301 -19.13 -18.99 0.78
CA LEU A 301 -17.82 -19.43 0.27
C LEU A 301 -16.66 -18.93 1.14
N LEU A 302 -16.66 -17.66 1.55
CA LEU A 302 -15.65 -17.13 2.47
C LEU A 302 -15.68 -17.83 3.84
N SER A 303 -16.87 -18.20 4.35
CA SER A 303 -16.99 -18.92 5.62
C SER A 303 -16.25 -20.27 5.60
N GLN A 304 -16.10 -20.93 4.44
CA GLN A 304 -15.39 -22.21 4.31
C GLN A 304 -13.89 -22.15 4.67
N GLU A 305 -13.29 -20.96 4.76
CA GLU A 305 -11.90 -20.79 5.24
C GLU A 305 -11.79 -20.76 6.77
N ARG A 306 -12.91 -20.54 7.47
CA ARG A 306 -12.99 -20.36 8.94
C ARG A 306 -13.76 -21.48 9.65
N ARG A 307 -14.68 -22.14 8.95
CA ARG A 307 -15.69 -23.08 9.47
C ARG A 307 -16.24 -23.96 8.35
N ALA A 308 -17.08 -24.95 8.66
CA ALA A 308 -17.81 -25.72 7.64
C ALA A 308 -18.75 -24.83 6.81
N ASP A 309 -19.15 -25.27 5.60
CA ASP A 309 -20.08 -24.50 4.76
C ASP A 309 -21.40 -24.24 5.53
N PRO A 310 -21.81 -22.96 5.71
CA PRO A 310 -23.09 -22.65 6.33
C PRO A 310 -24.28 -23.09 5.46
N GLU A 311 -24.08 -23.38 4.17
CA GLU A 311 -25.07 -23.74 3.11
C GLU A 311 -26.07 -22.62 2.76
N ALA A 312 -26.29 -21.68 3.67
CA ALA A 312 -27.10 -20.48 3.48
C ALA A 312 -26.58 -19.33 4.34
N GLY A 313 -27.07 -18.12 4.07
CA GLY A 313 -26.94 -16.97 4.96
C GLY A 313 -28.29 -16.29 5.23
N LEU A 314 -28.27 -15.26 6.07
CA LEU A 314 -29.43 -14.44 6.42
C LEU A 314 -29.24 -13.00 5.94
N LEU A 315 -30.26 -12.40 5.34
CA LEU A 315 -30.26 -11.03 4.82
C LEU A 315 -31.33 -10.19 5.53
N LEU A 316 -30.92 -9.24 6.37
CA LEU A 316 -31.82 -8.45 7.21
C LEU A 316 -31.99 -7.01 6.71
N TYR A 317 -33.23 -6.64 6.37
CA TYR A 317 -33.61 -5.26 6.08
C TYR A 317 -33.95 -4.51 7.36
N LEU A 318 -32.98 -3.72 7.85
CA LEU A 318 -33.04 -2.98 9.11
C LEU A 318 -34.20 -1.98 9.18
N LYS A 319 -34.74 -1.47 8.05
CA LYS A 319 -35.89 -0.53 8.08
C LYS A 319 -37.20 -1.21 8.51
N THR A 320 -37.38 -2.50 8.23
CA THR A 320 -38.64 -3.25 8.45
C THR A 320 -38.51 -4.40 9.44
N GLY A 321 -37.27 -4.79 9.78
CA GLY A 321 -36.97 -5.98 10.58
C GLY A 321 -37.15 -7.29 9.82
N HIS A 322 -37.37 -7.26 8.50
CA HIS A 322 -37.59 -8.46 7.70
C HIS A 322 -36.27 -9.14 7.35
N MET A 323 -36.18 -10.44 7.65
CA MET A 323 -35.02 -11.27 7.42
C MET A 323 -35.33 -12.33 6.38
N TYR A 324 -34.52 -12.43 5.34
CA TYR A 324 -34.65 -13.40 4.25
C TYR A 324 -33.57 -14.48 4.34
N PRO A 325 -33.92 -15.77 4.27
CA PRO A 325 -32.95 -16.82 4.02
C PRO A 325 -32.44 -16.74 2.57
N VAL A 326 -31.14 -16.92 2.39
CA VAL A 326 -30.49 -17.02 1.07
C VAL A 326 -29.68 -18.32 1.01
N PRO A 327 -30.22 -19.40 0.41
CA PRO A 327 -29.46 -20.62 0.16
C PRO A 327 -28.35 -20.37 -0.87
N ALA A 328 -27.22 -21.05 -0.70
CA ALA A 328 -26.03 -20.91 -1.54
C ALA A 328 -25.81 -22.16 -2.40
N ASN A 329 -26.65 -22.29 -3.43
CA ASN A 329 -26.69 -23.43 -4.34
C ASN A 329 -25.43 -23.50 -5.23
N HIS A 330 -25.18 -24.65 -5.86
CA HIS A 330 -24.04 -24.81 -6.78
C HIS A 330 -24.10 -23.77 -7.91
N LEU A 331 -25.23 -23.63 -8.61
CA LEU A 331 -25.38 -22.69 -9.73
C LEU A 331 -25.09 -21.23 -9.31
N ASP A 332 -25.60 -20.78 -8.16
CA ASP A 332 -25.31 -19.43 -7.66
C ASP A 332 -23.81 -19.23 -7.39
N LYS A 333 -23.14 -20.23 -6.79
CA LYS A 333 -21.69 -20.24 -6.54
C LYS A 333 -20.91 -20.24 -7.86
N ARG A 334 -21.28 -21.11 -8.81
CA ARG A 334 -20.68 -21.30 -10.14
C ARG A 334 -20.65 -19.99 -10.93
N GLU A 335 -21.79 -19.33 -11.06
CA GLU A 335 -21.90 -18.09 -11.84
C GLU A 335 -21.16 -16.90 -11.21
N LEU A 336 -21.19 -16.80 -9.88
CA LEU A 336 -20.43 -15.74 -9.19
C LEU A 336 -18.92 -15.96 -9.27
N LEU A 337 -18.45 -17.20 -9.31
CA LEU A 337 -17.03 -17.52 -9.53
C LEU A 337 -16.61 -17.32 -11.00
N ARG A 338 -17.47 -17.60 -11.98
CA ARG A 338 -17.25 -17.21 -13.39
C ARG A 338 -17.10 -15.70 -13.55
N LEU A 339 -18.02 -14.91 -12.99
CA LEU A 339 -17.94 -13.44 -13.00
C LEU A 339 -16.68 -12.94 -12.28
N ARG A 340 -16.31 -13.56 -11.14
CA ARG A 340 -15.06 -13.27 -10.42
C ARG A 340 -13.82 -13.52 -11.27
N ASN A 341 -13.81 -14.57 -12.11
CA ASN A 341 -12.70 -14.85 -13.04
C ASN A 341 -12.63 -13.84 -14.20
N GLN A 342 -13.77 -13.45 -14.78
CA GLN A 342 -13.80 -12.39 -15.81
C GLN A 342 -13.30 -11.04 -15.24
N MET A 343 -13.68 -10.72 -14.00
CA MET A 343 -13.19 -9.54 -13.30
C MET A 343 -11.69 -9.64 -12.98
N ALA A 344 -11.21 -10.83 -12.59
CA ALA A 344 -9.79 -11.07 -12.34
C ALA A 344 -8.95 -10.91 -13.60
N PHE A 345 -9.37 -11.48 -14.73
CA PHE A 345 -8.72 -11.28 -16.03
C PHE A 345 -8.65 -9.79 -16.39
N SER A 346 -9.77 -9.07 -16.26
CA SER A 346 -9.88 -7.64 -16.57
C SER A 346 -9.00 -6.75 -15.67
N LEU A 347 -8.80 -7.13 -14.41
CA LEU A 347 -7.92 -6.41 -13.46
C LEU A 347 -6.43 -6.76 -13.64
N PHE A 348 -6.11 -7.94 -14.18
CA PHE A 348 -4.73 -8.36 -14.44
C PHE A 348 -4.23 -7.83 -15.80
N HIS A 349 -5.01 -8.01 -16.87
CA HIS A 349 -4.67 -7.60 -18.23
C HIS A 349 -5.03 -6.14 -18.52
N ARG A 350 -4.45 -5.21 -17.74
CA ARG A 350 -4.60 -3.76 -17.93
C ARG A 350 -3.65 -3.16 -18.98
N ILE A 351 -2.76 -3.95 -19.54
CA ILE A 351 -1.70 -3.54 -20.47
C ILE A 351 -1.72 -4.45 -21.70
N SER A 352 -1.64 -3.85 -22.89
CA SER A 352 -1.49 -4.55 -24.16
C SER A 352 -0.08 -4.34 -24.74
N LYS A 353 0.48 -5.39 -25.35
CA LYS A 353 1.76 -5.35 -26.07
C LYS A 353 1.57 -6.06 -27.41
N SER A 354 1.74 -5.31 -28.50
CA SER A 354 1.62 -5.83 -29.87
C SER A 354 2.60 -6.98 -30.15
N ALA A 355 2.24 -7.83 -31.11
CA ALA A 355 3.08 -8.95 -31.51
C ALA A 355 4.42 -8.50 -32.13
N ILE A 356 4.43 -7.34 -32.81
CA ILE A 356 5.58 -6.78 -33.52
C ILE A 356 6.55 -6.15 -32.51
N GLU A 357 7.81 -6.61 -32.50
CA GLU A 357 8.82 -6.31 -31.46
C GLU A 357 9.38 -4.87 -31.46
N LYS A 358 8.68 -3.92 -32.08
CA LYS A 358 9.03 -2.49 -32.15
C LYS A 358 7.93 -1.54 -31.68
N GLU A 359 6.73 -2.03 -31.40
CA GLU A 359 5.62 -1.16 -30.99
C GLU A 359 5.61 -0.83 -29.50
N LYS A 360 5.06 0.35 -29.17
CA LYS A 360 4.95 0.85 -27.80
C LYS A 360 3.88 0.07 -27.05
N THR A 361 4.16 -0.23 -25.79
CA THR A 361 3.17 -0.75 -24.84
C THR A 361 2.01 0.24 -24.68
N LYS A 362 0.76 -0.25 -24.76
CA LYS A 362 -0.45 0.56 -24.58
C LYS A 362 -1.22 0.07 -23.34
N LEU A 363 -2.20 0.85 -22.90
CA LEU A 363 -3.25 0.34 -22.01
C LEU A 363 -4.11 -0.68 -22.77
N ALA A 364 -4.67 -1.65 -22.06
CA ALA A 364 -5.70 -2.53 -22.61
C ALA A 364 -7.09 -1.86 -22.53
N PRO A 365 -8.03 -2.17 -23.44
CA PRO A 365 -9.42 -1.77 -23.26
C PRO A 365 -9.99 -2.31 -21.94
N LEU A 366 -11.00 -1.63 -21.40
CA LEU A 366 -11.82 -2.18 -20.32
C LEU A 366 -12.92 -3.09 -20.92
N PRO A 367 -13.64 -3.86 -20.08
CA PRO A 367 -14.88 -4.51 -20.51
C PRO A 367 -15.81 -3.53 -21.23
N GLN A 368 -16.59 -4.02 -22.21
CA GLN A 368 -17.41 -3.18 -23.08
C GLN A 368 -18.42 -2.32 -22.31
N ILE A 369 -18.80 -1.21 -22.92
CA ILE A 369 -19.89 -0.35 -22.46
C ILE A 369 -21.21 -1.08 -22.73
N ILE A 370 -22.06 -1.18 -21.72
CA ILE A 370 -23.37 -1.82 -21.82
C ILE A 370 -24.39 -0.91 -22.50
N GLU A 371 -25.44 -1.48 -23.08
CA GLU A 371 -26.51 -0.73 -23.74
C GLU A 371 -27.65 -0.31 -22.78
N ASP A 372 -27.71 -0.86 -21.56
CA ASP A 372 -28.73 -0.50 -20.58
C ASP A 372 -28.55 0.93 -20.06
N GLN A 373 -29.33 1.84 -20.64
CA GLN A 373 -29.42 3.23 -20.26
C GLN A 373 -29.81 3.45 -18.79
N GLN A 374 -30.56 2.54 -18.14
CA GLN A 374 -30.93 2.71 -16.73
C GLN A 374 -29.73 2.45 -15.82
N THR A 375 -29.00 1.34 -15.99
CA THR A 375 -27.76 1.08 -15.24
C THR A 375 -26.70 2.15 -15.52
N CYS A 376 -26.58 2.64 -16.76
CA CYS A 376 -25.68 3.73 -17.10
C CYS A 376 -26.09 5.08 -16.48
N LYS A 377 -27.38 5.43 -16.44
CA LYS A 377 -27.90 6.67 -15.85
C LYS A 377 -27.61 6.79 -14.35
N TYR A 378 -27.63 5.68 -13.61
CA TYR A 378 -27.31 5.65 -12.18
C TYR A 378 -25.89 5.14 -11.89
N CYS A 379 -24.98 5.20 -12.88
CA CYS A 379 -23.59 4.78 -12.72
C CYS A 379 -22.72 5.93 -12.19
N SER A 380 -22.31 5.85 -10.93
CA SER A 380 -21.32 6.76 -10.31
C SER A 380 -20.01 6.85 -11.09
N GLN A 381 -19.62 5.78 -11.78
CA GLN A 381 -18.40 5.70 -12.60
C GLN A 381 -18.58 6.25 -14.03
N ILE A 382 -19.68 6.92 -14.38
CA ILE A 382 -19.96 7.39 -15.75
C ILE A 382 -18.87 8.32 -16.31
N GLY A 383 -18.39 9.28 -15.51
CA GLY A 383 -17.31 10.19 -15.92
C GLY A 383 -16.00 9.45 -16.22
N ASN A 384 -15.60 8.51 -15.34
CA ASN A 384 -14.43 7.65 -15.57
C ASN A 384 -14.61 6.72 -16.79
N CYS A 385 -15.82 6.22 -17.00
CA CYS A 385 -16.20 5.35 -18.12
C CYS A 385 -16.04 6.07 -19.47
N ALA A 386 -16.57 7.30 -19.55
CA ALA A 386 -16.47 8.19 -20.72
C ALA A 386 -15.04 8.67 -20.95
N LEU A 387 -14.35 9.12 -19.90
CA LEU A 387 -12.95 9.57 -19.96
C LEU A 387 -12.02 8.46 -20.45
N TYR A 388 -12.14 7.24 -19.92
CA TYR A 388 -11.33 6.11 -20.38
C TYR A 388 -11.64 5.74 -21.82
N SER A 389 -12.92 5.78 -22.23
CA SER A 389 -13.30 5.50 -23.61
C SER A 389 -12.67 6.50 -24.59
N ARG A 390 -12.79 7.81 -24.32
CA ARG A 390 -12.25 8.86 -25.19
C ARG A 390 -10.72 9.01 -25.13
N ALA A 391 -10.08 8.76 -23.98
CA ALA A 391 -8.64 8.94 -23.81
C ALA A 391 -7.79 7.69 -24.12
N VAL A 392 -8.42 6.51 -24.20
CA VAL A 392 -7.72 5.22 -24.36
C VAL A 392 -8.30 4.38 -25.49
N GLU A 393 -9.61 4.12 -25.46
CA GLU A 393 -10.22 3.08 -26.33
C GLU A 393 -10.49 3.59 -27.75
N GLN A 394 -10.95 4.85 -27.91
CA GLN A 394 -11.15 5.49 -29.22
C GLN A 394 -9.85 5.73 -30.01
N GLN A 395 -8.69 5.33 -29.48
CA GLN A 395 -7.38 5.27 -30.17
C GLN A 395 -7.00 3.83 -30.59
N MET A 396 -7.98 2.92 -30.62
CA MET A 396 -7.85 1.51 -31.00
C MET A 396 -8.81 1.17 -32.13
N ASP A 397 -8.33 0.40 -33.11
CA ASP A 397 -9.03 0.15 -34.37
C ASP A 397 -10.32 -0.69 -34.21
N ASP A 398 -10.42 -1.52 -33.15
CA ASP A 398 -11.57 -2.39 -32.83
C ASP A 398 -12.59 -1.77 -31.83
N SER A 399 -12.58 -0.45 -31.62
CA SER A 399 -13.34 0.20 -30.53
C SER A 399 -14.86 0.40 -30.81
N SER A 400 -15.62 -0.68 -30.68
CA SER A 400 -17.10 -0.66 -30.72
C SER A 400 -17.72 -0.02 -29.46
N VAL A 401 -18.14 1.25 -29.57
CA VAL A 401 -18.94 1.95 -28.56
C VAL A 401 -20.42 1.94 -28.98
N PRO A 402 -21.38 1.56 -28.10
CA PRO A 402 -22.80 1.61 -28.42
C PRO A 402 -23.25 3.02 -28.83
N ILE A 403 -23.94 3.13 -29.97
CA ILE A 403 -24.30 4.42 -30.59
C ILE A 403 -25.09 5.31 -29.62
N GLY A 404 -26.01 4.74 -28.85
CA GLY A 404 -26.81 5.47 -27.85
C GLY A 404 -26.01 6.05 -26.67
N MET A 405 -24.76 5.60 -26.46
CA MET A 405 -23.87 6.11 -25.41
C MET A 405 -22.88 7.19 -25.91
N LEU A 406 -22.68 7.33 -27.22
CA LEU A 406 -21.76 8.32 -27.79
C LEU A 406 -22.08 9.77 -27.35
N PRO A 407 -23.35 10.26 -27.37
CA PRO A 407 -23.66 11.61 -26.93
C PRO A 407 -23.33 11.85 -25.45
N LYS A 408 -23.51 10.82 -24.60
CA LYS A 408 -23.20 10.93 -23.17
C LYS A 408 -21.69 10.93 -22.91
N ILE A 409 -20.92 10.20 -23.69
CA ILE A 409 -19.44 10.25 -23.62
C ILE A 409 -18.96 11.65 -24.04
N GLU A 410 -19.54 12.24 -25.08
CA GLU A 410 -19.21 13.59 -25.51
C GLU A 410 -19.59 14.63 -24.45
N GLU A 411 -20.81 14.60 -23.91
CA GLU A 411 -21.30 15.51 -22.86
C GLU A 411 -20.34 15.58 -21.67
N GLU A 412 -19.91 14.43 -21.15
CA GLU A 412 -19.02 14.29 -20.00
C GLU A 412 -17.56 14.75 -20.28
N THR A 413 -17.14 14.82 -21.56
CA THR A 413 -15.71 14.98 -21.91
C THR A 413 -15.39 16.12 -22.89
N GLN A 414 -16.39 16.80 -23.46
CA GLN A 414 -16.24 17.93 -24.40
C GLN A 414 -15.37 19.08 -23.84
N HIS A 415 -15.30 19.22 -22.52
CA HIS A 415 -14.47 20.23 -21.85
C HIS A 415 -12.96 19.90 -21.86
N LEU A 416 -12.56 18.70 -22.34
CA LEU A 416 -11.18 18.23 -22.36
C LEU A 416 -10.55 18.40 -23.74
N LYS A 417 -9.39 19.04 -23.77
CA LYS A 417 -8.54 19.15 -24.97
C LYS A 417 -7.77 17.85 -25.19
N LEU A 418 -7.34 17.59 -26.42
CA LEU A 418 -6.52 16.42 -26.77
C LEU A 418 -5.33 16.22 -25.82
N THR A 419 -4.61 17.30 -25.52
CA THR A 419 -3.46 17.28 -24.59
C THR A 419 -3.81 16.94 -23.13
N HIS A 420 -5.07 17.09 -22.72
CA HIS A 420 -5.55 16.64 -21.41
C HIS A 420 -5.77 15.12 -21.43
N LEU A 421 -6.36 14.61 -22.51
CA LEU A 421 -6.63 13.17 -22.74
C LEU A 421 -5.32 12.39 -22.88
N GLU A 422 -4.37 12.89 -23.67
CA GLU A 422 -3.01 12.35 -23.82
C GLU A 422 -2.28 12.27 -22.48
N TYR A 423 -2.33 13.35 -21.68
CA TYR A 423 -1.72 13.39 -20.35
C TYR A 423 -2.33 12.35 -19.40
N PHE A 424 -3.66 12.25 -19.36
CA PHE A 424 -4.37 11.25 -18.56
C PHE A 424 -3.99 9.82 -18.98
N SER A 425 -4.07 9.52 -20.28
CA SER A 425 -3.76 8.21 -20.86
C SER A 425 -2.31 7.78 -20.56
N LEU A 426 -1.35 8.69 -20.75
CA LEU A 426 0.07 8.44 -20.45
C LEU A 426 0.31 8.19 -18.96
N TRP A 427 -0.29 8.97 -18.05
CA TRP A 427 -0.13 8.75 -16.60
C TRP A 427 -0.82 7.47 -16.13
N CYS A 428 -2.00 7.13 -16.65
CA CYS A 428 -2.64 5.84 -16.39
C CYS A 428 -1.76 4.67 -16.85
N LEU A 429 -1.13 4.76 -18.03
CA LEU A 429 -0.17 3.75 -18.51
C LEU A 429 1.04 3.62 -17.58
N MET A 430 1.69 4.73 -17.23
CA MET A 430 2.87 4.73 -16.36
C MET A 430 2.57 4.23 -14.94
N LEU A 431 1.46 4.65 -14.34
CA LEU A 431 0.98 4.16 -13.05
C LEU A 431 0.67 2.65 -13.09
N THR A 432 0.06 2.17 -14.17
CA THR A 432 -0.23 0.73 -14.35
C THR A 432 1.07 -0.07 -14.48
N LEU A 433 2.03 0.39 -15.30
CA LEU A 433 3.35 -0.20 -15.45
C LEU A 433 4.10 -0.29 -14.11
N GLU A 434 4.08 0.77 -13.30
CA GLU A 434 4.72 0.79 -11.98
C GLU A 434 3.99 -0.11 -10.97
N SER A 435 2.65 -0.07 -10.94
CA SER A 435 1.84 -0.92 -10.05
C SER A 435 1.96 -2.41 -10.36
N GLN A 436 2.17 -2.78 -11.63
CA GLN A 436 2.40 -4.17 -12.05
C GLN A 436 3.86 -4.61 -11.97
N SER A 437 4.77 -3.74 -11.50
CA SER A 437 6.20 -4.05 -11.43
C SER A 437 6.52 -5.20 -10.46
N LYS A 438 7.66 -5.86 -10.70
CA LYS A 438 8.07 -7.11 -10.03
C LYS A 438 8.21 -7.01 -8.51
N ASP A 439 8.46 -5.81 -7.99
CA ASP A 439 8.68 -5.57 -6.56
C ASP A 439 7.40 -5.11 -5.83
N ASN A 440 6.40 -4.62 -6.57
CA ASN A 440 5.06 -4.34 -6.04
C ASN A 440 4.20 -5.61 -5.99
N LYS A 441 4.48 -6.60 -6.85
CA LYS A 441 3.99 -7.99 -6.72
C LYS A 441 4.75 -8.76 -5.63
N LYS A 442 4.77 -8.25 -4.39
CA LYS A 442 5.12 -9.06 -3.21
C LYS A 442 3.96 -10.01 -2.93
N ASN A 443 4.10 -11.25 -3.37
CA ASN A 443 3.02 -12.23 -3.29
C ASN A 443 2.70 -12.55 -1.81
N HIS A 444 1.48 -12.24 -1.37
CA HIS A 444 0.98 -12.68 -0.07
C HIS A 444 0.93 -14.21 0.05
N GLN A 445 1.01 -14.95 -1.07
CA GLN A 445 1.26 -16.39 -1.17
C GLN A 445 2.18 -16.94 -0.07
N HIS A 446 3.31 -16.29 0.19
CA HIS A 446 4.27 -16.74 1.21
C HIS A 446 3.63 -16.89 2.60
N ILE A 447 2.68 -16.02 2.96
CA ILE A 447 2.03 -15.97 4.29
C ILE A 447 1.07 -17.15 4.50
N TRP A 448 0.60 -17.82 3.43
CA TRP A 448 -0.30 -18.97 3.51
C TRP A 448 0.24 -20.28 2.91
N LEU A 449 1.30 -20.21 2.08
CA LEU A 449 1.96 -21.37 1.48
C LEU A 449 3.29 -21.76 2.15
N MET A 450 3.83 -20.95 3.08
CA MET A 450 5.09 -21.26 3.78
C MET A 450 4.92 -21.13 5.31
N PRO A 451 5.54 -22.03 6.12
CA PRO A 451 5.59 -21.88 7.57
C PRO A 451 6.26 -20.57 8.03
N ALA A 452 5.77 -19.99 9.11
CA ALA A 452 6.32 -18.74 9.67
C ALA A 452 7.82 -18.84 9.99
N SER A 453 8.30 -20.01 10.40
CA SER A 453 9.71 -20.31 10.68
C SER A 453 10.64 -20.11 9.49
N GLU A 454 10.21 -20.43 8.27
CA GLU A 454 11.01 -20.21 7.05
C GLU A 454 11.04 -18.72 6.66
N LEU A 455 9.98 -17.98 6.99
CA LEU A 455 9.86 -16.55 6.71
C LEU A 455 10.63 -15.69 7.73
N GLU A 456 10.88 -16.18 8.94
CA GLU A 456 11.71 -15.50 9.95
C GLU A 456 13.14 -15.25 9.46
N GLU A 457 13.74 -16.17 8.68
CA GLU A 457 15.09 -15.98 8.10
C GLU A 457 15.18 -14.73 7.20
N SER A 458 14.05 -14.33 6.60
CA SER A 458 13.98 -13.11 5.78
C SER A 458 13.99 -11.81 6.63
N GLY A 459 13.74 -11.92 7.93
CA GLY A 459 13.54 -10.82 8.87
C GLY A 459 12.22 -10.05 8.68
N ASN A 460 11.34 -10.45 7.76
CA ASN A 460 10.06 -9.76 7.48
C ASN A 460 8.83 -10.41 8.14
N CYS A 461 9.03 -11.53 8.83
CA CYS A 461 8.01 -12.28 9.58
C CYS A 461 8.49 -12.55 11.00
N ILE A 462 7.56 -12.82 11.91
CA ILE A 462 7.82 -13.24 13.30
C ILE A 462 6.75 -14.29 13.64
N GLY A 463 7.17 -15.51 13.97
CA GLY A 463 6.30 -16.62 14.34
C GLY A 463 6.33 -16.95 15.84
N ASN A 464 5.60 -17.99 16.21
CA ASN A 464 5.49 -18.55 17.55
C ASN A 464 5.07 -17.51 18.61
N LEU A 465 4.14 -16.61 18.25
CA LEU A 465 3.64 -15.53 19.09
C LEU A 465 2.39 -15.94 19.88
N ILE A 466 2.35 -15.57 21.16
CA ILE A 466 1.19 -15.70 22.05
C ILE A 466 0.80 -14.33 22.61
N ARG A 467 -0.50 -14.06 22.74
CA ARG A 467 -1.02 -12.83 23.36
C ARG A 467 -0.89 -12.94 24.89
N THR A 468 -0.30 -11.93 25.54
CA THR A 468 -0.01 -11.95 26.99
C THR A 468 -1.05 -11.23 27.83
N GLU A 469 -1.59 -10.13 27.31
CA GLU A 469 -2.48 -9.23 28.04
C GLU A 469 -3.89 -9.23 27.45
N CYS A 470 -4.83 -8.70 28.24
CA CYS A 470 -6.13 -8.29 27.73
C CYS A 470 -5.95 -7.22 26.65
N VAL A 471 -6.77 -7.30 25.60
CA VAL A 471 -6.77 -6.33 24.50
C VAL A 471 -7.24 -4.98 25.03
N LYS A 472 -6.50 -3.91 24.73
CA LYS A 472 -6.83 -2.55 25.17
C LYS A 472 -7.37 -1.75 23.99
N THR A 473 -8.64 -1.39 24.02
CA THR A 473 -9.25 -0.50 23.01
C THR A 473 -8.65 0.90 23.13
N VAL A 474 -8.11 1.44 22.04
CA VAL A 474 -7.55 2.80 21.97
C VAL A 474 -8.61 3.78 21.46
N CYS A 475 -9.36 3.34 20.45
CA CYS A 475 -10.66 3.85 20.02
C CYS A 475 -11.34 2.74 19.21
N ASP A 476 -12.57 2.95 18.76
CA ASP A 476 -13.27 1.95 17.94
C ASP A 476 -12.49 1.63 16.66
N GLY A 477 -12.42 0.34 16.33
CA GLY A 477 -11.59 -0.20 15.24
C GLY A 477 -10.07 -0.16 15.49
N GLN A 478 -9.59 0.31 16.65
CA GLN A 478 -8.16 0.33 17.01
C GLN A 478 -7.91 -0.37 18.35
N TYR A 479 -7.41 -1.59 18.27
CA TYR A 479 -7.16 -2.48 19.40
C TYR A 479 -5.66 -2.69 19.60
N LEU A 480 -5.16 -2.43 20.82
CA LEU A 480 -3.78 -2.72 21.19
C LEU A 480 -3.68 -4.17 21.69
N HIS A 481 -2.90 -4.98 20.96
CA HIS A 481 -2.62 -6.37 21.28
C HIS A 481 -1.14 -6.53 21.65
N ASN A 482 -0.86 -7.00 22.86
CA ASN A 482 0.50 -7.29 23.31
C ASN A 482 0.81 -8.78 23.09
N PHE A 483 1.84 -9.05 22.29
CA PHE A 483 2.32 -10.39 21.95
C PHE A 483 3.74 -10.59 22.49
N ARG A 484 4.03 -11.81 22.97
CA ARG A 484 5.39 -12.29 23.21
C ARG A 484 5.64 -13.58 22.45
N ARG A 485 6.90 -13.98 22.28
CA ARG A 485 7.21 -15.33 21.81
C ARG A 485 6.88 -16.37 22.88
N LYS A 486 6.33 -17.51 22.47
CA LYS A 486 6.00 -18.63 23.37
C LYS A 486 7.27 -19.17 24.04
N ASN A 487 8.27 -19.48 23.20
CA ASN A 487 9.59 -19.98 23.57
C ASN A 487 10.68 -19.13 22.89
N GLY A 488 11.77 -18.83 23.59
CA GLY A 488 12.94 -18.13 23.07
C GLY A 488 12.76 -16.62 22.87
N ASP A 489 13.85 -15.94 22.53
CA ASP A 489 13.86 -14.49 22.27
C ASP A 489 13.26 -14.13 20.89
N MET A 490 12.96 -12.85 20.72
CA MET A 490 12.47 -12.29 19.45
C MET A 490 13.55 -12.35 18.36
N PRO A 491 13.24 -12.81 17.14
CA PRO A 491 14.21 -12.90 16.05
C PRO A 491 14.63 -11.51 15.54
N VAL A 492 15.81 -11.45 14.91
CA VAL A 492 16.33 -10.22 14.29
C VAL A 492 15.47 -9.84 13.08
N THR A 493 14.61 -8.84 13.27
CA THR A 493 13.63 -8.40 12.27
C THR A 493 14.01 -7.07 11.60
N ASN A 494 13.57 -6.90 10.35
CA ASN A 494 13.64 -5.65 9.60
C ASN A 494 12.44 -4.72 9.88
N LEU A 495 11.41 -5.18 10.61
CA LEU A 495 10.18 -4.44 10.85
C LEU A 495 10.44 -3.23 11.75
N MET A 496 10.09 -2.04 11.25
CA MET A 496 10.28 -0.77 11.93
C MET A 496 8.99 -0.24 12.54
N ALA A 497 9.13 0.58 13.58
CA ALA A 497 8.04 1.35 14.14
C ALA A 497 7.46 2.30 13.07
N GLY A 498 6.22 2.00 12.64
CA GLY A 498 5.48 2.67 11.57
C GLY A 498 4.98 1.71 10.49
N ASP A 499 5.59 0.52 10.37
CA ASP A 499 5.29 -0.45 9.30
C ASP A 499 3.90 -1.07 9.44
N ARG A 500 3.26 -1.35 8.30
CA ARG A 500 1.95 -2.01 8.21
C ARG A 500 2.11 -3.52 8.24
N ILE A 501 1.34 -4.20 9.08
CA ILE A 501 1.39 -5.65 9.27
C ILE A 501 0.03 -6.33 9.02
N ILE A 502 0.07 -7.64 8.79
CA ILE A 502 -1.10 -8.54 8.78
C ILE A 502 -0.89 -9.50 9.95
N LEU A 503 -1.93 -9.73 10.74
CA LEU A 503 -1.94 -10.71 11.82
C LEU A 503 -2.72 -11.96 11.36
N SER A 504 -2.11 -13.12 11.50
CA SER A 504 -2.69 -14.45 11.31
C SER A 504 -2.34 -15.32 12.52
N GLY A 505 -3.14 -16.35 12.80
CA GLY A 505 -2.66 -17.53 13.53
C GLY A 505 -1.76 -18.38 12.63
N GLU A 506 -1.02 -19.32 13.23
CA GLU A 506 -0.23 -20.33 12.50
C GLU A 506 -1.13 -21.47 11.97
N GLU A 507 -2.31 -21.66 12.56
CA GLU A 507 -3.36 -22.49 12.01
C GLU A 507 -3.95 -21.86 10.74
N ARG A 508 -4.02 -22.64 9.65
CA ARG A 508 -4.60 -22.25 8.35
C ARG A 508 -5.93 -21.50 8.47
N THR A 509 -6.83 -22.02 9.31
CA THR A 509 -8.18 -21.49 9.57
C THR A 509 -8.19 -20.15 10.30
N LEU A 510 -7.04 -19.66 10.77
CA LEU A 510 -6.89 -18.36 11.43
C LEU A 510 -6.07 -17.37 10.57
N PHE A 511 -6.14 -17.50 9.24
CA PHE A 511 -5.50 -16.56 8.33
C PHE A 511 -6.15 -15.17 8.32
N ALA A 512 -5.30 -14.13 8.23
CA ALA A 512 -5.65 -12.72 8.02
C ALA A 512 -6.71 -12.15 8.98
N LEU A 513 -6.62 -12.50 10.27
CA LEU A 513 -7.50 -12.03 11.34
C LEU A 513 -7.60 -10.50 11.42
N SER A 514 -6.48 -9.80 11.22
CA SER A 514 -6.46 -8.33 11.33
C SER A 514 -5.32 -7.68 10.52
N ARG A 515 -5.43 -6.37 10.33
CA ARG A 515 -4.37 -5.50 9.79
C ARG A 515 -4.03 -4.43 10.83
N GLY A 516 -2.75 -4.18 11.02
CA GLY A 516 -2.26 -3.24 12.03
C GLY A 516 -1.01 -2.48 11.58
N TYR A 517 -0.35 -1.86 12.56
CA TYR A 517 0.90 -1.14 12.35
C TYR A 517 1.77 -1.13 13.62
N VAL A 518 3.05 -0.79 13.47
CA VAL A 518 4.01 -0.48 14.56
C VAL A 518 4.16 1.07 14.69
N LYS A 519 4.93 1.66 15.63
CA LYS A 519 4.77 3.09 16.08
C LYS A 519 5.78 4.21 15.61
N ASP A 520 6.59 4.82 16.51
CA ASP A 520 7.24 6.16 16.36
C ASP A 520 8.69 6.24 15.76
N ILE A 521 9.16 7.46 15.40
CA ILE A 521 10.54 8.09 15.47
C ILE A 521 10.68 9.30 14.47
N ASN A 522 11.56 10.32 14.71
CA ASN A 522 11.41 11.73 14.24
C ASN A 522 12.68 12.60 13.91
N VAL A 523 12.51 13.79 13.25
CA VAL A 523 13.49 14.95 13.12
C VAL A 523 12.79 16.35 12.91
N THR A 524 13.48 17.44 12.44
CA THR A 524 13.04 18.90 12.36
C THR A 524 13.73 19.70 11.19
N SER A 525 13.43 20.95 10.66
CA SER A 525 12.32 21.96 10.75
C SER A 525 12.30 23.17 9.72
N VAL A 526 11.14 23.85 9.39
CA VAL A 526 10.92 24.98 8.37
C VAL A 526 9.85 26.10 8.77
N ARG A 527 9.66 27.31 8.12
CA ARG A 527 8.72 28.46 8.49
C ARG A 527 8.43 29.54 7.38
N ILE A 528 7.22 30.17 7.24
CA ILE A 528 7.00 31.63 6.85
C ILE A 528 5.54 32.23 6.84
N LEU A 529 4.53 31.70 6.13
CA LEU A 529 3.39 32.49 5.54
C LEU A 529 2.38 33.25 6.44
N TYR A 530 2.34 33.07 7.77
CA TYR A 530 1.19 33.44 8.62
C TYR A 530 0.81 34.94 8.65
N ALA A 531 1.79 35.85 8.50
CA ALA A 531 1.62 37.27 8.82
C ALA A 531 0.60 38.02 7.93
N CYS A 532 0.38 37.58 6.69
CA CYS A 532 -0.55 38.24 5.76
C CYS A 532 -2.02 37.82 5.95
N GLY A 533 -2.33 37.02 6.98
CA GLY A 533 -3.70 36.60 7.31
C GLY A 533 -4.33 35.55 6.37
N PHE A 534 -3.62 35.12 5.31
CA PHE A 534 -4.10 34.10 4.38
C PHE A 534 -4.34 32.73 5.05
N SER A 535 -5.25 31.95 4.45
CA SER A 535 -5.44 30.53 4.74
C SER A 535 -4.40 29.68 4.00
N VAL A 536 -3.79 28.70 4.68
CA VAL A 536 -2.66 27.92 4.18
C VAL A 536 -2.85 26.43 4.40
N LEU A 537 -2.86 25.67 3.30
CA LEU A 537 -2.74 24.21 3.29
C LEU A 537 -1.26 23.81 3.21
N LEU A 538 -0.71 23.31 4.30
CA LEU A 538 0.69 22.92 4.42
C LEU A 538 0.87 21.42 4.22
N THR A 539 1.67 21.03 3.22
CA THR A 539 1.84 19.61 2.86
C THR A 539 3.27 19.22 2.47
N SER A 540 3.53 17.93 2.55
CA SER A 540 4.68 17.25 1.95
C SER A 540 4.33 15.76 1.76
N TYR A 541 5.23 14.94 1.23
CA TYR A 541 5.03 13.49 1.10
C TYR A 541 5.20 12.76 2.43
N THR A 542 6.22 13.12 3.21
CA THR A 542 6.54 12.45 4.49
C THR A 542 5.90 13.16 5.68
N HIS A 543 5.54 12.41 6.72
CA HIS A 543 5.04 13.00 7.98
C HIS A 543 6.11 13.87 8.64
N SER A 544 7.36 13.39 8.66
CA SER A 544 8.52 14.14 9.16
C SER A 544 8.69 15.48 8.45
N ALA A 545 8.63 15.54 7.11
CA ALA A 545 8.79 16.82 6.40
C ALA A 545 7.68 17.82 6.71
N VAL A 546 6.45 17.39 7.01
CA VAL A 546 5.39 18.29 7.50
C VAL A 546 5.68 18.74 8.94
N ASP A 547 5.94 17.80 9.84
CA ASP A 547 6.09 18.08 11.27
C ASP A 547 7.33 18.91 11.58
N ASN A 548 8.38 18.75 10.76
CA ASN A 548 9.50 19.67 10.63
C ASN A 548 9.01 21.13 10.63
N ILE A 549 8.15 21.49 9.69
CA ILE A 549 7.67 22.86 9.52
C ILE A 549 6.93 23.31 10.78
N LEU A 550 6.05 22.44 11.29
CA LEU A 550 5.26 22.69 12.50
C LEU A 550 6.15 22.97 13.73
N LEU A 551 7.30 22.31 13.86
CA LEU A 551 8.25 22.54 14.96
C LEU A 551 8.88 23.95 14.97
N LYS A 552 9.06 24.64 13.82
CA LYS A 552 9.37 26.10 13.87
C LYS A 552 8.12 26.99 13.94
N LEU A 553 6.90 26.49 13.67
CA LEU A 553 5.69 27.28 13.93
C LEU A 553 5.44 27.38 15.44
N VAL A 554 5.53 26.25 16.16
CA VAL A 554 5.41 26.17 17.63
C VAL A 554 6.41 27.09 18.34
N LYS A 555 7.69 27.07 17.94
CA LYS A 555 8.77 27.86 18.57
C LYS A 555 8.53 29.38 18.58
N PHE A 556 7.62 29.89 17.75
CA PHE A 556 7.24 31.30 17.71
C PHE A 556 5.71 31.48 17.82
N LYS A 557 5.01 30.55 18.49
CA LYS A 557 3.59 30.66 18.87
C LYS A 557 2.60 30.85 17.70
N ILE A 558 2.91 30.33 16.51
CA ILE A 558 1.96 30.28 15.38
C ILE A 558 1.09 29.03 15.53
N GLY A 559 -0.23 29.21 15.62
CA GLY A 559 -1.19 28.11 15.70
C GLY A 559 -1.50 27.47 14.35
N PHE A 560 -1.79 26.16 14.37
CA PHE A 560 -2.15 25.34 13.21
C PHE A 560 -2.94 24.11 13.68
N LEU A 561 -3.70 23.50 12.76
CA LEU A 561 -4.32 22.18 12.96
C LEU A 561 -3.53 21.11 12.18
N ARG A 562 -3.07 20.06 12.85
CA ARG A 562 -2.43 18.88 12.20
C ARG A 562 -3.46 17.77 11.98
N LEU A 563 -3.52 17.27 10.75
CA LEU A 563 -4.37 16.15 10.37
C LEU A 563 -3.57 14.86 10.25
N GLY A 564 -4.24 13.73 10.46
CA GLY A 564 -3.64 12.39 10.44
C GLY A 564 -3.43 11.80 11.84
N GLN A 565 -3.16 10.49 11.87
CA GLN A 565 -3.03 9.69 13.10
C GLN A 565 -1.87 10.17 13.98
N ALA A 566 -2.12 10.41 15.27
CA ALA A 566 -1.16 11.02 16.19
C ALA A 566 0.17 10.25 16.31
N GLN A 567 0.11 8.91 16.31
CA GLN A 567 1.29 8.04 16.32
C GLN A 567 2.29 8.22 15.16
N LYS A 568 1.84 8.78 14.03
CA LYS A 568 2.70 9.11 12.87
C LYS A 568 3.15 10.56 12.88
N VAL A 569 2.83 11.30 13.94
CA VAL A 569 3.15 12.72 14.12
C VAL A 569 4.19 12.87 15.24
N HIS A 570 5.10 13.83 15.08
CA HIS A 570 6.12 14.14 16.08
C HIS A 570 5.51 14.38 17.48
N PRO A 571 6.02 13.79 18.59
CA PRO A 571 5.43 13.94 19.94
C PRO A 571 5.12 15.39 20.36
N ASP A 572 6.06 16.31 20.21
CA ASP A 572 5.84 17.75 20.47
C ASP A 572 4.69 18.38 19.64
N ILE A 573 4.32 17.75 18.53
CA ILE A 573 3.28 18.15 17.59
C ILE A 573 1.96 17.37 17.81
N GLN A 574 1.97 16.20 18.46
CA GLN A 574 0.79 15.35 18.67
C GLN A 574 -0.37 16.12 19.33
N LYS A 575 -0.09 16.99 20.30
CA LYS A 575 -1.06 17.86 20.97
C LYS A 575 -1.77 18.89 20.07
N PHE A 576 -1.31 19.10 18.84
CA PHE A 576 -1.96 19.94 17.81
C PHE A 576 -2.70 19.11 16.76
N THR A 577 -2.78 17.78 16.94
CA THR A 577 -3.54 16.91 16.03
C THR A 577 -5.03 16.99 16.32
N GLU A 578 -5.83 16.83 15.27
CA GLU A 578 -7.28 16.59 15.40
C GLU A 578 -7.59 15.49 16.44
N GLU A 579 -6.84 14.39 16.42
CA GLU A 579 -7.05 13.23 17.29
C GLU A 579 -6.89 13.57 18.78
N GLU A 580 -5.76 14.18 19.16
CA GLU A 580 -5.53 14.59 20.55
C GLU A 580 -6.43 15.75 20.99
N ILE A 581 -6.77 16.68 20.10
CA ILE A 581 -7.67 17.80 20.46
C ILE A 581 -9.10 17.30 20.68
N CYS A 582 -9.62 16.41 19.82
CA CYS A 582 -10.94 15.81 20.02
C CYS A 582 -10.98 14.96 21.31
N ARG A 583 -9.92 14.20 21.61
CA ARG A 583 -9.79 13.41 22.84
C ARG A 583 -9.73 14.30 24.09
N SER A 584 -8.82 15.28 24.12
CA SER A 584 -8.62 16.16 25.29
C SER A 584 -9.76 17.13 25.56
N LYS A 585 -10.44 17.64 24.51
CA LYS A 585 -11.65 18.47 24.65
C LYS A 585 -12.95 17.66 24.77
N SER A 586 -12.91 16.33 24.63
CA SER A 586 -14.10 15.46 24.59
C SER A 586 -15.16 15.91 23.58
N ILE A 587 -14.75 16.16 22.33
CA ILE A 587 -15.65 16.63 21.26
C ILE A 587 -16.66 15.54 20.89
N LYS A 588 -17.95 15.84 21.12
CA LYS A 588 -19.11 14.94 20.91
C LYS A 588 -20.24 15.55 20.08
N SER A 589 -20.03 16.73 19.49
CA SER A 589 -21.03 17.38 18.64
C SER A 589 -20.42 18.02 17.40
N LEU A 590 -21.21 18.06 16.34
CA LEU A 590 -20.80 18.63 15.05
C LEU A 590 -20.35 20.10 15.16
N PRO A 591 -21.04 21.00 15.89
CA PRO A 591 -20.58 22.39 16.02
C PRO A 591 -19.19 22.54 16.66
N LEU A 592 -18.84 21.69 17.64
CA LEU A 592 -17.51 21.70 18.26
C LEU A 592 -16.42 21.15 17.31
N LEU A 593 -16.78 20.20 16.44
CA LEU A 593 -15.90 19.73 15.37
C LEU A 593 -15.72 20.79 14.27
N GLU A 594 -16.78 21.52 13.91
CA GLU A 594 -16.70 22.67 13.00
C GLU A 594 -15.83 23.78 13.61
N GLU A 595 -15.99 24.09 14.90
CA GLU A 595 -15.13 25.04 15.62
C GLU A 595 -13.66 24.60 15.55
N LEU A 596 -13.36 23.32 15.80
CA LEU A 596 -12.00 22.78 15.66
C LEU A 596 -11.45 22.98 14.24
N TYR A 597 -12.21 22.63 13.20
CA TYR A 597 -11.80 22.82 11.80
C TYR A 597 -11.70 24.29 11.40
N ASN A 598 -12.39 25.20 12.08
CA ASN A 598 -12.34 26.66 11.86
C ASN A 598 -11.31 27.39 12.73
N SER A 599 -10.82 26.77 13.80
CA SER A 599 -9.93 27.38 14.82
C SER A 599 -8.61 27.94 14.27
N HIS A 600 -8.13 27.43 13.13
CA HIS A 600 -6.82 27.79 12.58
C HIS A 600 -6.86 28.06 11.08
N ARG A 601 -6.14 29.10 10.65
CA ARG A 601 -5.93 29.43 9.22
C ARG A 601 -4.90 28.53 8.53
N ILE A 602 -4.03 27.86 9.31
CA ILE A 602 -3.07 26.88 8.81
C ILE A 602 -3.57 25.47 9.13
N VAL A 603 -3.70 24.64 8.09
CA VAL A 603 -4.03 23.21 8.19
C VAL A 603 -2.88 22.42 7.58
N ALA A 604 -2.37 21.41 8.29
CA ALA A 604 -1.19 20.65 7.91
C ALA A 604 -1.48 19.15 7.77
N THR A 605 -1.08 18.55 6.65
CA THR A 605 -1.30 17.12 6.34
C THR A 605 -0.26 16.60 5.34
N THR A 606 -0.23 15.30 5.04
CA THR A 606 0.58 14.79 3.92
C THR A 606 -0.19 14.86 2.61
N CYS A 607 0.49 14.80 1.45
CA CYS A 607 -0.15 14.83 0.13
C CYS A 607 -1.15 13.67 -0.09
N MET A 608 -0.99 12.56 0.64
CA MET A 608 -1.93 11.43 0.65
C MET A 608 -3.15 11.64 1.58
N GLY A 609 -3.12 12.66 2.44
CA GLY A 609 -4.17 12.97 3.42
C GLY A 609 -5.35 13.78 2.87
N ILE A 610 -5.41 14.00 1.56
CA ILE A 610 -6.41 14.82 0.86
C ILE A 610 -7.86 14.31 0.96
N ASN A 611 -8.06 13.04 1.32
CA ASN A 611 -9.40 12.48 1.52
C ASN A 611 -10.06 12.92 2.85
N HIS A 612 -9.39 13.76 3.65
CA HIS A 612 -9.93 14.24 4.91
C HIS A 612 -11.18 15.13 4.71
N PRO A 613 -12.27 14.97 5.50
CA PRO A 613 -13.52 15.74 5.39
C PRO A 613 -13.38 17.26 5.24
N ILE A 614 -12.34 17.86 5.83
CA ILE A 614 -12.05 19.30 5.71
C ILE A 614 -12.00 19.78 4.26
N PHE A 615 -11.47 18.95 3.34
CA PHE A 615 -11.25 19.29 1.93
C PHE A 615 -12.52 19.25 1.09
N SER A 616 -13.62 18.66 1.60
CA SER A 616 -14.95 18.72 0.97
C SER A 616 -15.72 20.00 1.30
N ARG A 617 -15.27 20.77 2.31
CA ARG A 617 -15.90 22.01 2.78
C ARG A 617 -15.00 23.24 2.71
N LYS A 618 -13.68 23.09 2.54
CA LYS A 618 -12.70 24.19 2.55
C LYS A 618 -11.77 24.21 1.36
N THR A 619 -11.53 25.42 0.87
CA THR A 619 -10.39 25.79 0.02
C THR A 619 -9.47 26.75 0.77
N PHE A 620 -8.25 26.95 0.26
CA PHE A 620 -7.20 27.75 0.88
C PHE A 620 -6.62 28.79 -0.11
N ASP A 621 -6.14 29.92 0.39
CA ASP A 621 -5.50 30.97 -0.42
C ASP A 621 -4.18 30.49 -1.05
N PHE A 622 -3.48 29.62 -0.33
CA PHE A 622 -2.21 29.01 -0.69
C PHE A 622 -2.14 27.54 -0.26
N CYS A 623 -1.62 26.67 -1.13
CA CYS A 623 -0.99 25.42 -0.74
C CYS A 623 0.55 25.56 -0.72
N ILE A 624 1.22 25.03 0.30
CA ILE A 624 2.66 24.76 0.25
C ILE A 624 2.84 23.25 0.10
N VAL A 625 3.68 22.84 -0.84
CA VAL A 625 4.17 21.46 -0.95
C VAL A 625 5.69 21.47 -0.76
N ASP A 626 6.16 20.98 0.38
CA ASP A 626 7.59 20.75 0.63
C ASP A 626 8.03 19.37 0.12
N GLU A 627 9.32 19.23 -0.18
CA GLU A 627 9.92 18.07 -0.87
C GLU A 627 9.35 17.81 -2.29
N ALA A 628 8.70 18.79 -2.93
CA ALA A 628 7.92 18.65 -4.15
C ALA A 628 8.68 18.06 -5.36
N SER A 629 10.01 18.15 -5.39
CA SER A 629 10.84 17.51 -6.42
C SER A 629 10.94 15.98 -6.30
N GLN A 630 10.67 15.43 -5.12
CA GLN A 630 10.65 13.98 -4.82
C GLN A 630 9.26 13.35 -5.04
N ILE A 631 8.20 14.16 -5.17
CA ILE A 631 6.81 13.68 -5.18
C ILE A 631 6.38 13.31 -6.59
N SER A 632 5.81 12.11 -6.75
CA SER A 632 5.20 11.67 -8.01
C SER A 632 4.14 12.69 -8.47
N GLN A 633 4.17 13.06 -9.75
CA GLN A 633 3.36 14.15 -10.32
C GLN A 633 1.87 14.10 -9.92
N PRO A 634 1.13 12.98 -10.07
CA PRO A 634 -0.28 12.89 -9.66
C PRO A 634 -0.51 12.98 -8.14
N VAL A 635 0.44 12.55 -7.31
CA VAL A 635 0.36 12.71 -5.84
C VAL A 635 0.56 14.18 -5.45
N CYS A 636 1.43 14.89 -6.18
CA CYS A 636 1.70 16.31 -5.96
C CYS A 636 0.51 17.20 -6.40
N LEU A 637 -0.28 16.78 -7.39
CA LEU A 637 -1.53 17.46 -7.78
C LEU A 637 -2.62 17.38 -6.70
N GLY A 638 -2.61 16.35 -5.86
CA GLY A 638 -3.63 16.10 -4.83
C GLY A 638 -4.02 17.31 -3.98
N PRO A 639 -3.10 17.92 -3.20
CA PRO A 639 -3.44 19.05 -2.34
C PRO A 639 -3.70 20.37 -3.11
N LEU A 640 -3.23 20.49 -4.36
CA LEU A 640 -3.38 21.70 -5.16
C LEU A 640 -4.84 22.00 -5.51
N PHE A 641 -5.67 20.98 -5.71
CA PHE A 641 -7.11 21.11 -5.98
C PHE A 641 -7.89 21.93 -4.93
N PHE A 642 -7.37 22.00 -3.69
CA PHE A 642 -8.01 22.70 -2.58
C PHE A 642 -7.44 24.12 -2.38
N SER A 643 -6.72 24.67 -3.35
CA SER A 643 -6.04 25.97 -3.20
C SER A 643 -6.13 26.87 -4.44
N ARG A 644 -6.24 28.20 -4.21
CA ARG A 644 -6.25 29.19 -5.31
C ARG A 644 -4.86 29.42 -5.92
N ARG A 645 -3.80 29.27 -5.12
CA ARG A 645 -2.39 29.41 -5.50
C ARG A 645 -1.59 28.33 -4.78
N PHE A 646 -0.42 27.99 -5.30
CA PHE A 646 0.47 27.03 -4.65
C PHE A 646 1.94 27.47 -4.71
N VAL A 647 2.74 26.94 -3.80
CA VAL A 647 4.19 27.07 -3.72
C VAL A 647 4.78 25.67 -3.64
N LEU A 648 5.58 25.28 -4.63
CA LEU A 648 6.32 24.01 -4.62
C LEU A 648 7.74 24.30 -4.14
N VAL A 649 8.13 23.74 -3.00
CA VAL A 649 9.50 23.81 -2.47
C VAL A 649 10.18 22.48 -2.77
N GLY A 650 11.34 22.54 -3.41
CA GLY A 650 12.05 21.35 -3.85
C GLY A 650 13.35 21.70 -4.56
N ASP A 651 14.06 20.66 -4.98
CA ASP A 651 15.31 20.76 -5.71
C ASP A 651 15.41 19.59 -6.70
N HIS A 652 15.49 19.90 -8.00
CA HIS A 652 15.59 18.87 -9.05
C HIS A 652 17.00 18.28 -9.19
N GLN A 653 17.98 18.90 -8.54
CA GLN A 653 19.36 18.44 -8.45
C GLN A 653 19.56 17.38 -7.35
N GLN A 654 18.55 17.18 -6.49
CA GLN A 654 18.44 16.07 -5.53
C GLN A 654 17.55 14.94 -6.10
N LEU A 655 17.16 13.94 -5.31
CA LEU A 655 16.52 12.74 -5.88
C LEU A 655 15.14 13.04 -6.51
N PRO A 656 14.83 12.42 -7.67
CA PRO A 656 13.50 12.45 -8.27
C PRO A 656 12.55 11.47 -7.56
N PRO A 657 11.25 11.42 -7.94
CA PRO A 657 10.36 10.36 -7.52
C PRO A 657 10.91 8.98 -7.89
N LEU A 658 10.88 8.04 -6.95
CA LEU A 658 11.32 6.67 -7.18
C LEU A 658 10.32 5.95 -8.09
N VAL A 659 10.81 5.49 -9.26
CA VAL A 659 10.07 4.67 -10.22
C VAL A 659 10.90 3.41 -10.48
N LEU A 660 10.37 2.24 -10.14
CA LEU A 660 11.06 0.95 -10.25
C LEU A 660 11.01 0.41 -11.68
N ASN A 661 9.86 0.54 -12.36
CA ASN A 661 9.66 0.09 -13.73
C ASN A 661 10.47 0.95 -14.71
N ARG A 662 11.37 0.30 -15.46
CA ARG A 662 12.24 0.95 -16.46
C ARG A 662 11.45 1.58 -17.62
N GLU A 663 10.35 0.97 -18.03
CA GLU A 663 9.49 1.42 -19.12
C GLU A 663 8.69 2.67 -18.68
N ALA A 664 8.07 2.64 -17.49
CA ALA A 664 7.40 3.82 -16.94
C ALA A 664 8.37 5.00 -16.73
N ARG A 665 9.60 4.72 -16.27
CA ARG A 665 10.65 5.74 -16.12
C ARG A 665 11.07 6.34 -17.46
N ALA A 666 11.20 5.51 -18.51
CA ALA A 666 11.53 5.97 -19.87
C ALA A 666 10.39 6.79 -20.52
N LEU A 667 9.13 6.53 -20.14
CA LEU A 667 7.97 7.33 -20.53
C LEU A 667 7.84 8.68 -19.78
N GLY A 668 8.70 8.92 -18.78
CA GLY A 668 8.78 10.20 -18.05
C GLY A 668 8.24 10.20 -16.63
N MET A 669 7.82 9.05 -16.06
CA MET A 669 7.17 9.00 -14.74
C MET A 669 7.98 9.59 -13.57
N SER A 670 9.32 9.67 -13.71
CA SER A 670 10.21 10.31 -12.73
C SER A 670 10.33 11.83 -12.88
N GLU A 671 9.52 12.47 -13.73
CA GLU A 671 9.35 13.92 -13.76
C GLU A 671 8.36 14.35 -12.66
N SER A 672 8.87 14.98 -11.60
CA SER A 672 8.04 15.60 -10.56
C SER A 672 7.38 16.89 -11.07
N LEU A 673 6.26 17.27 -10.43
CA LEU A 673 5.51 18.47 -10.81
C LEU A 673 6.38 19.74 -10.72
N PHE A 674 7.28 19.79 -9.73
CA PHE A 674 8.30 20.82 -9.60
C PHE A 674 9.15 20.96 -10.89
N LYS A 675 9.79 19.87 -11.35
CA LYS A 675 10.67 19.92 -12.52
C LYS A 675 9.90 20.26 -13.82
N ARG A 676 8.66 19.79 -13.95
CA ARG A 676 7.81 20.10 -15.11
C ARG A 676 7.43 21.58 -15.19
N LEU A 677 7.23 22.24 -14.04
CA LEU A 677 6.84 23.65 -13.96
C LEU A 677 8.03 24.62 -13.95
N GLU A 678 9.23 24.14 -13.63
CA GLU A 678 10.48 24.93 -13.62
C GLU A 678 10.80 25.61 -14.96
N ARG A 679 10.32 25.06 -16.08
CA ARG A 679 10.40 25.67 -17.42
C ARG A 679 9.79 27.07 -17.54
N ASN A 680 9.01 27.51 -16.55
CA ASN A 680 8.44 28.85 -16.48
C ASN A 680 9.34 29.71 -15.56
N GLU A 681 10.47 30.18 -16.08
CA GLU A 681 11.55 30.80 -15.27
C GLU A 681 11.06 31.96 -14.38
N ASN A 682 10.09 32.75 -14.84
CA ASN A 682 9.43 33.83 -14.07
C ASN A 682 8.75 33.38 -12.75
N ALA A 683 8.55 32.07 -12.55
CA ALA A 683 7.99 31.48 -11.33
C ALA A 683 9.04 30.78 -10.45
N VAL A 684 10.31 30.78 -10.85
CA VAL A 684 11.41 30.08 -10.16
C VAL A 684 12.22 31.07 -9.33
N VAL A 685 12.32 30.84 -8.03
CA VAL A 685 13.21 31.57 -7.12
C VAL A 685 14.22 30.60 -6.55
N GLN A 686 15.51 30.81 -6.84
CA GLN A 686 16.60 29.97 -6.34
C GLN A 686 17.11 30.48 -4.99
N LEU A 687 17.27 29.59 -4.03
CA LEU A 687 17.85 29.89 -2.72
C LEU A 687 19.34 29.50 -2.72
N THR A 688 20.20 30.49 -2.92
CA THR A 688 21.66 30.35 -3.07
C THR A 688 22.40 30.24 -1.73
N VAL A 689 21.95 30.99 -0.72
CA VAL A 689 22.62 31.09 0.59
C VAL A 689 22.31 29.87 1.45
N GLN A 690 23.35 29.12 1.83
CA GLN A 690 23.26 27.87 2.58
C GLN A 690 23.95 27.95 3.96
N TYR A 691 23.39 27.23 4.93
CA TYR A 691 23.81 27.22 6.35
C TYR A 691 24.21 25.80 6.83
N ARG A 692 24.46 24.92 5.85
CA ARG A 692 24.96 23.54 5.84
C ARG A 692 26.47 23.39 6.04
N MET A 693 27.11 23.50 4.90
CA MET A 693 28.42 22.99 4.55
C MET A 693 29.44 24.10 4.78
N ASN A 694 30.62 23.74 5.29
CA ASN A 694 31.76 24.65 5.22
C ASN A 694 32.21 24.87 3.75
N SER A 695 33.06 25.87 3.56
CA SER A 695 33.46 26.39 2.24
C SER A 695 33.97 25.29 1.29
N GLN A 696 34.82 24.39 1.78
CA GLN A 696 35.40 23.31 0.98
C GLN A 696 34.38 22.23 0.61
N ILE A 697 33.50 21.81 1.53
CA ILE A 697 32.42 20.86 1.21
C ILE A 697 31.43 21.48 0.21
N MET A 698 31.10 22.77 0.36
CA MET A 698 30.25 23.50 -0.57
C MET A 698 30.88 23.62 -1.97
N SER A 699 32.20 23.84 -2.06
CA SER A 699 32.96 23.96 -3.32
C SER A 699 32.69 22.78 -4.27
N LEU A 700 32.73 21.54 -3.75
CA LEU A 700 32.47 20.34 -4.55
C LEU A 700 31.06 20.32 -5.15
N SER A 701 30.04 20.63 -4.35
CA SER A 701 28.67 20.72 -4.86
C SER A 701 28.50 21.88 -5.86
N ASN A 702 29.18 23.00 -5.65
CA ASN A 702 29.21 24.10 -6.61
C ASN A 702 29.86 23.69 -7.95
N LYS A 703 30.99 22.96 -7.91
CA LYS A 703 31.74 22.54 -9.09
C LYS A 703 31.07 21.39 -9.86
N LEU A 704 30.32 20.53 -9.16
CA LEU A 704 29.69 19.33 -9.74
C LEU A 704 28.23 19.52 -10.14
N THR A 705 27.52 20.48 -9.52
CA THR A 705 26.05 20.57 -9.60
C THR A 705 25.53 22.00 -9.75
N TYR A 706 25.89 22.91 -8.85
CA TYR A 706 25.20 24.20 -8.70
C TYR A 706 25.89 25.37 -9.41
N GLU A 707 26.89 25.10 -10.27
CA GLU A 707 27.51 26.08 -11.17
C GLU A 707 28.12 27.31 -10.45
N GLY A 708 28.57 27.13 -9.21
CA GLY A 708 29.10 28.21 -8.36
C GLY A 708 28.06 29.02 -7.59
N LYS A 709 26.76 28.72 -7.72
CA LYS A 709 25.65 29.53 -7.18
C LYS A 709 25.39 29.39 -5.67
N LEU A 710 26.02 28.45 -4.96
CA LEU A 710 25.87 28.32 -3.51
C LEU A 710 26.86 29.21 -2.76
N GLU A 711 26.36 29.87 -1.71
CA GLU A 711 27.12 30.79 -0.85
C GLU A 711 26.97 30.41 0.63
N CYS A 712 28.03 30.51 1.44
CA CYS A 712 27.94 30.28 2.88
C CYS A 712 27.27 31.47 3.58
N GLY A 713 26.16 31.25 4.30
CA GLY A 713 25.39 32.31 4.96
C GLY A 713 26.05 32.97 6.19
N SER A 714 27.30 32.62 6.52
CA SER A 714 28.17 33.34 7.46
C SER A 714 29.58 32.76 7.45
N ASP A 715 30.58 33.53 7.86
CA ASP A 715 31.96 33.05 8.05
C ASP A 715 32.06 31.90 9.06
N LYS A 716 31.19 31.90 10.09
CA LYS A 716 31.11 30.80 11.06
C LYS A 716 30.72 29.48 10.40
N VAL A 717 29.87 29.49 9.37
CA VAL A 717 29.55 28.30 8.57
C VAL A 717 30.70 27.99 7.62
N ALA A 718 31.24 29.00 6.92
CA ALA A 718 32.31 28.83 5.94
C ALA A 718 33.58 28.20 6.53
N ASN A 719 33.89 28.52 7.79
CA ASN A 719 35.07 28.08 8.54
C ASN A 719 34.73 27.07 9.66
N ALA A 720 33.59 26.36 9.55
CA ALA A 720 33.16 25.40 10.57
C ALA A 720 34.05 24.13 10.61
N LEU A 721 35.01 24.14 11.54
CA LEU A 721 36.00 23.08 11.79
C LEU A 721 35.97 22.63 13.26
N ASP A 722 34.76 22.39 13.78
CA ASP A 722 34.44 22.19 15.20
C ASP A 722 34.88 20.79 15.73
N LEU A 723 36.19 20.50 15.64
CA LEU A 723 36.82 19.20 15.93
C LEU A 723 38.25 19.38 16.51
N GLU A 724 38.37 19.51 17.84
CA GLU A 724 39.68 19.51 18.51
C GLU A 724 40.22 18.08 18.65
N PHE A 725 41.21 17.72 17.82
CA PHE A 725 41.85 16.40 17.88
C PHE A 725 43.31 16.48 18.31
N TYR A 726 43.66 15.73 19.36
CA TYR A 726 45.05 15.42 19.71
C TYR A 726 45.24 13.91 19.75
N ALA A 727 45.91 13.37 18.73
CA ALA A 727 46.39 12.01 18.67
C ALA A 727 47.63 11.97 17.75
N ASP A 728 48.72 11.38 18.23
CA ASP A 728 49.94 11.26 17.42
C ASP A 728 49.78 10.17 16.37
N TYR A 729 49.66 10.59 15.11
CA TYR A 729 49.61 9.73 13.94
C TYR A 729 50.82 9.93 13.01
N SER A 730 51.94 10.44 13.54
CA SER A 730 53.16 10.79 12.78
C SER A 730 53.64 9.69 11.81
N GLU A 731 53.57 8.41 12.22
CA GLU A 731 53.95 7.26 11.37
C GLU A 731 52.95 6.95 10.23
N ASN A 732 51.77 7.58 10.20
CA ASN A 732 50.65 7.22 9.32
C ASN A 732 50.11 8.43 8.52
N PRO A 733 50.76 8.82 7.39
CA PRO A 733 50.39 10.01 6.60
C PRO A 733 48.93 10.05 6.11
N TRP A 734 48.30 8.89 5.93
CA TRP A 734 46.89 8.82 5.54
C TRP A 734 45.94 9.10 6.72
N MET A 735 46.29 8.69 7.95
CA MET A 735 45.48 9.00 9.14
C MET A 735 45.55 10.49 9.47
N ILE A 736 46.74 11.09 9.41
CA ILE A 736 46.93 12.54 9.57
C ILE A 736 45.93 13.27 8.65
N ARG A 737 45.95 13.00 7.34
CA ARG A 737 45.04 13.65 6.37
C ARG A 737 43.55 13.39 6.60
N VAL A 738 43.16 12.27 7.19
CA VAL A 738 41.75 11.95 7.48
C VAL A 738 41.25 12.71 8.70
N PHE A 739 42.04 12.71 9.78
CA PHE A 739 41.64 13.29 11.05
C PHE A 739 41.89 14.80 11.11
N GLU A 740 42.96 15.31 10.50
CA GLU A 740 43.30 16.74 10.36
C GLU A 740 42.06 17.64 10.21
N PRO A 741 41.72 18.49 11.20
CA PRO A 741 40.53 19.34 11.14
C PRO A 741 40.53 20.24 9.90
N ASN A 742 41.70 20.78 9.54
CA ASN A 742 41.90 21.65 8.38
C ASN A 742 41.81 20.91 7.02
N ASN A 743 41.47 19.61 7.02
CA ASN A 743 41.07 18.88 5.82
C ASN A 743 39.61 18.38 5.91
N PRO A 744 38.60 19.23 5.64
CA PRO A 744 37.18 18.85 5.61
C PRO A 744 36.83 17.73 4.64
N VAL A 745 37.60 17.54 3.56
CA VAL A 745 37.26 16.59 2.49
C VAL A 745 38.43 15.66 2.23
N CYS A 746 38.24 14.37 2.45
CA CYS A 746 39.26 13.37 2.17
C CYS A 746 38.67 12.22 1.34
N PHE A 747 39.32 11.89 0.23
CA PHE A 747 39.02 10.67 -0.52
C PHE A 747 40.08 9.60 -0.24
N LEU A 748 39.68 8.49 0.38
CA LEU A 748 40.51 7.31 0.61
C LEU A 748 40.38 6.35 -0.57
N ASN A 749 41.42 6.31 -1.40
CA ASN A 749 41.53 5.37 -2.51
C ASN A 749 41.92 3.99 -1.99
N THR A 750 41.07 2.99 -2.25
CA THR A 750 41.31 1.60 -1.84
C THR A 750 42.10 0.76 -2.86
N ASP A 751 42.43 1.27 -4.06
CA ASP A 751 43.07 0.50 -5.14
C ASP A 751 44.42 -0.17 -4.77
N LYS A 752 45.13 0.35 -3.77
CA LYS A 752 46.39 -0.25 -3.23
C LYS A 752 46.17 -1.34 -2.17
N VAL A 753 44.93 -1.68 -1.84
CA VAL A 753 44.55 -2.65 -0.81
C VAL A 753 43.48 -3.60 -1.35
N PRO A 754 43.50 -4.91 -1.01
CA PRO A 754 42.48 -5.85 -1.44
C PRO A 754 41.11 -5.54 -0.80
N ALA A 755 40.38 -4.65 -1.45
CA ALA A 755 39.00 -4.29 -1.14
C ALA A 755 38.05 -4.62 -2.32
N PRO A 756 37.95 -5.88 -2.75
CA PRO A 756 37.04 -6.28 -3.83
C PRO A 756 35.58 -6.18 -3.39
N GLU A 757 34.70 -5.99 -4.36
CA GLU A 757 33.26 -6.13 -4.12
C GLU A 757 32.84 -7.61 -4.04
N GLN A 758 31.72 -7.85 -3.37
CA GLN A 758 31.01 -9.12 -3.27
C GLN A 758 29.57 -8.91 -3.76
N ALA A 759 29.00 -9.91 -4.42
CA ALA A 759 27.63 -9.84 -4.96
C ALA A 759 26.87 -11.15 -4.67
N GLU A 760 25.77 -11.04 -3.92
CA GLU A 760 24.95 -12.18 -3.51
C GLU A 760 23.47 -11.84 -3.70
N LYS A 761 22.67 -12.77 -4.23
CA LYS A 761 21.20 -12.64 -4.35
C LYS A 761 20.72 -11.31 -4.97
N GLY A 762 21.54 -10.68 -5.82
CA GLY A 762 21.27 -9.38 -6.47
C GLY A 762 21.69 -8.12 -5.68
N GLY A 763 22.23 -8.28 -4.47
CA GLY A 763 22.89 -7.22 -3.71
C GLY A 763 24.37 -7.03 -4.09
N VAL A 764 24.99 -5.99 -3.52
CA VAL A 764 26.43 -5.73 -3.60
C VAL A 764 26.93 -5.25 -2.24
N SER A 765 28.09 -5.73 -1.80
CA SER A 765 28.78 -5.35 -0.57
C SER A 765 30.30 -5.35 -0.72
N ASN A 766 31.03 -4.86 0.27
CA ASN A 766 32.49 -4.78 0.31
C ASN A 766 32.95 -4.79 1.78
N ILE A 767 33.35 -5.96 2.29
CA ILE A 767 33.73 -6.14 3.71
C ILE A 767 34.96 -5.30 4.08
N THR A 768 35.93 -5.13 3.18
CA THR A 768 37.13 -4.32 3.47
C THR A 768 36.75 -2.85 3.64
N GLU A 769 35.90 -2.29 2.77
CA GLU A 769 35.35 -0.94 2.99
C GLU A 769 34.55 -0.85 4.30
N ALA A 770 33.69 -1.84 4.60
CA ALA A 770 32.89 -1.83 5.82
C ALA A 770 33.75 -1.81 7.10
N LYS A 771 34.81 -2.63 7.16
CA LYS A 771 35.79 -2.62 8.25
C LYS A 771 36.49 -1.27 8.40
N LEU A 772 36.89 -0.63 7.29
CA LEU A 772 37.53 0.69 7.31
C LEU A 772 36.57 1.78 7.81
N ILE A 773 35.31 1.78 7.39
CA ILE A 773 34.29 2.72 7.90
C ILE A 773 34.10 2.55 9.41
N VAL A 774 34.01 1.31 9.92
CA VAL A 774 33.85 1.03 11.36
C VAL A 774 35.09 1.44 12.16
N PHE A 775 36.30 1.21 11.63
CA PHE A 775 37.54 1.72 12.21
C PHE A 775 37.52 3.25 12.33
N LEU A 776 37.25 3.96 11.23
CA LEU A 776 37.20 5.43 11.21
C LEU A 776 36.17 5.97 12.21
N THR A 777 34.96 5.39 12.21
CA THR A 777 33.88 5.73 13.15
C THR A 777 34.33 5.57 14.61
N SER A 778 35.02 4.47 14.91
CA SER A 778 35.55 4.17 16.25
C SER A 778 36.63 5.16 16.67
N VAL A 779 37.50 5.60 15.75
CA VAL A 779 38.52 6.62 16.03
C VAL A 779 37.88 7.98 16.27
N PHE A 780 36.93 8.41 15.43
CA PHE A 780 36.22 9.69 15.64
C PHE A 780 35.54 9.77 17.01
N ILE A 781 34.90 8.69 17.47
CA ILE A 781 34.24 8.66 18.77
C ILE A 781 35.25 8.65 19.93
N LYS A 782 36.36 7.89 19.81
CA LYS A 782 37.47 7.95 20.77
C LYS A 782 38.12 9.35 20.84
N ALA A 783 38.13 10.07 19.73
CA ALA A 783 38.60 11.45 19.61
C ALA A 783 37.49 12.50 19.92
N GLY A 784 36.45 12.13 20.68
CA GLY A 784 35.47 13.06 21.24
C GLY A 784 34.21 13.32 20.41
N CYS A 785 34.08 12.77 19.19
CA CYS A 785 32.88 12.97 18.37
C CYS A 785 31.68 12.22 18.95
N LYS A 786 30.54 12.90 19.09
CA LYS A 786 29.29 12.25 19.54
C LYS A 786 28.76 11.30 18.44
N PRO A 787 28.32 10.07 18.76
CA PRO A 787 27.73 9.15 17.78
C PRO A 787 26.54 9.73 16.99
N SER A 788 25.77 10.63 17.61
CA SER A 788 24.66 11.36 16.99
C SER A 788 25.06 12.21 15.79
N ASP A 789 26.30 12.69 15.80
CA ASP A 789 26.82 13.75 14.92
C ASP A 789 27.61 13.16 13.73
N ILE A 790 27.73 11.83 13.69
CA ILE A 790 28.32 11.04 12.62
C ILE A 790 27.19 10.36 11.82
N GLY A 791 27.36 10.28 10.49
CA GLY A 791 26.50 9.49 9.62
C GLY A 791 27.28 8.66 8.61
N ILE A 792 26.79 7.44 8.35
CA ILE A 792 27.37 6.52 7.38
C ILE A 792 26.39 6.30 6.22
N ILE A 793 26.87 6.54 5.00
CA ILE A 793 26.12 6.41 3.76
C ILE A 793 26.72 5.30 2.90
N ALA A 794 25.87 4.41 2.38
CA ALA A 794 26.24 3.50 1.28
C ALA A 794 25.12 3.41 0.24
N PRO A 795 25.43 3.22 -1.06
CA PRO A 795 24.42 3.11 -2.13
C PRO A 795 23.71 1.75 -2.17
N TYR A 796 24.24 0.72 -1.51
CA TYR A 796 23.67 -0.64 -1.49
C TYR A 796 23.21 -1.05 -0.10
N ARG A 797 21.97 -1.58 0.01
CA ARG A 797 21.39 -2.02 1.29
C ARG A 797 22.16 -3.17 1.96
N GLN A 798 22.77 -4.07 1.17
CA GLN A 798 23.58 -5.17 1.72
C GLN A 798 24.83 -4.66 2.45
N GLN A 799 25.49 -3.61 1.93
CA GLN A 799 26.60 -2.96 2.62
C GLN A 799 26.18 -2.36 3.98
N LEU A 800 24.98 -1.76 4.05
CA LEU A 800 24.45 -1.23 5.31
C LEU A 800 24.24 -2.32 6.36
N LYS A 801 23.86 -3.54 5.96
CA LYS A 801 23.77 -4.68 6.89
C LYS A 801 25.15 -5.00 7.47
N ILE A 802 26.15 -5.25 6.63
CA ILE A 802 27.52 -5.58 7.09
C ILE A 802 28.10 -4.47 7.98
N ILE A 803 27.88 -3.19 7.65
CA ILE A 803 28.33 -2.08 8.50
C ILE A 803 27.63 -2.08 9.87
N ASN A 804 26.31 -2.29 9.93
CA ASN A 804 25.58 -2.36 11.20
C ASN A 804 26.02 -3.56 12.05
N ASP A 805 26.19 -4.74 11.43
CA ASP A 805 26.66 -5.95 12.11
C ASP A 805 28.05 -5.72 12.73
N LEU A 806 28.99 -5.11 11.99
CA LEU A 806 30.33 -4.77 12.49
C LEU A 806 30.32 -3.68 13.57
N LEU A 807 29.46 -2.66 13.48
CA LEU A 807 29.29 -1.64 14.53
C LEU A 807 28.75 -2.25 15.82
N PHE A 808 27.80 -3.18 15.72
CA PHE A 808 27.21 -3.87 16.87
C PHE A 808 28.24 -4.68 17.66
N HIS A 809 29.12 -5.41 16.96
CA HIS A 809 30.26 -6.11 17.56
C HIS A 809 31.31 -5.16 18.15
N SER A 810 31.54 -4.01 17.52
CA SER A 810 32.53 -3.00 17.97
C SER A 810 32.08 -2.19 19.20
N SER A 811 30.90 -2.49 19.77
CA SER A 811 30.22 -1.70 20.81
C SER A 811 29.88 -0.25 20.43
N VAL A 812 30.10 0.15 19.17
CA VAL A 812 29.77 1.48 18.64
C VAL A 812 28.30 1.53 18.23
N ARG A 813 27.42 1.59 19.23
CA ARG A 813 25.97 1.70 19.05
C ARG A 813 25.57 3.18 18.89
N MET A 814 24.43 3.44 18.24
CA MET A 814 23.84 4.77 17.98
C MET A 814 24.40 5.64 16.83
N VAL A 815 25.32 5.16 15.99
CA VAL A 815 25.69 5.88 14.73
C VAL A 815 24.65 5.59 13.64
N GLU A 816 24.29 6.61 12.84
CA GLU A 816 23.22 6.47 11.84
C GLU A 816 23.73 5.90 10.50
N VAL A 817 23.32 4.68 10.17
CA VAL A 817 23.69 3.95 8.94
C VAL A 817 22.48 3.86 7.99
N ASN A 818 22.52 4.52 6.83
CA ASN A 818 21.36 4.62 5.92
C ASN A 818 21.77 4.71 4.44
N THR A 819 20.83 4.46 3.52
CA THR A 819 21.06 4.73 2.09
C THR A 819 21.02 6.22 1.81
N VAL A 820 21.59 6.64 0.68
CA VAL A 820 21.43 8.02 0.14
C VAL A 820 19.96 8.45 0.17
N ASP A 821 19.06 7.57 -0.27
CA ASP A 821 17.61 7.77 -0.34
C ASP A 821 16.95 7.99 1.04
N LYS A 822 17.50 7.42 2.12
CA LYS A 822 17.02 7.63 3.50
C LYS A 822 17.66 8.84 4.19
N TYR A 823 18.76 9.36 3.64
CA TYR A 823 19.50 10.51 4.16
C TYR A 823 19.01 11.87 3.65
N GLN A 824 18.07 11.89 2.70
CA GLN A 824 17.47 13.11 2.18
C GLN A 824 16.76 13.90 3.30
N GLY A 825 16.77 15.23 3.21
CA GLY A 825 16.34 16.14 4.30
C GLY A 825 17.28 16.22 5.52
N ARG A 826 18.07 15.18 5.81
CA ARG A 826 18.96 15.08 7.00
C ARG A 826 20.35 15.68 6.75
N ASP A 827 21.11 15.90 7.83
CA ASP A 827 22.52 16.26 7.83
C ASP A 827 23.24 15.86 9.14
N LYS A 828 24.59 15.82 9.09
CA LYS A 828 25.49 15.43 10.20
C LYS A 828 26.76 16.28 10.19
N SER A 829 27.46 16.35 11.33
CA SER A 829 28.75 17.03 11.43
C SER A 829 29.83 16.32 10.61
N ILE A 830 29.87 14.99 10.71
CA ILE A 830 30.75 14.10 9.95
C ILE A 830 29.92 13.14 9.10
N ILE A 831 30.26 12.99 7.81
CA ILE A 831 29.70 11.95 6.93
C ILE A 831 30.82 11.05 6.40
N LEU A 832 30.59 9.73 6.48
CA LEU A 832 31.44 8.69 5.92
C LEU A 832 30.69 7.99 4.78
N VAL A 833 31.25 7.92 3.58
CA VAL A 833 30.63 7.31 2.40
C VAL A 833 31.43 6.09 1.93
N SER A 834 30.82 4.91 1.92
CA SER A 834 31.35 3.70 1.28
C SER A 834 30.71 3.55 -0.10
N PHE A 835 31.51 3.60 -1.16
CA PHE A 835 31.03 3.48 -2.54
C PHE A 835 30.85 2.03 -3.01
N VAL A 836 31.46 1.06 -2.32
CA VAL A 836 31.33 -0.39 -2.47
C VAL A 836 31.90 -0.97 -3.76
N ARG A 837 31.65 -0.33 -4.91
CA ARG A 837 31.98 -0.85 -6.25
C ARG A 837 33.48 -0.88 -6.47
N SER A 838 34.00 -2.10 -6.61
CA SER A 838 35.43 -2.39 -6.69
C SER A 838 35.64 -3.62 -7.59
N ASN A 839 35.35 -3.41 -8.88
CA ASN A 839 35.70 -4.30 -9.98
C ASN A 839 36.36 -3.48 -11.09
N LYS A 840 37.36 -4.04 -11.77
CA LYS A 840 38.06 -3.35 -12.86
C LYS A 840 37.30 -3.55 -14.19
N ASP A 841 36.89 -4.79 -14.47
CA ASP A 841 36.28 -5.18 -15.76
C ASP A 841 34.78 -5.53 -15.68
N GLY A 842 34.21 -5.62 -14.47
CA GLY A 842 32.81 -6.01 -14.25
C GLY A 842 31.78 -4.96 -14.72
N PRO A 843 30.49 -5.33 -14.83
CA PRO A 843 29.43 -4.44 -15.30
C PRO A 843 29.18 -3.26 -14.33
N LEU A 844 28.87 -2.10 -14.91
CA LEU A 844 28.56 -0.88 -14.13
C LEU A 844 27.12 -0.92 -13.60
N GLY A 845 26.93 -0.67 -12.31
CA GLY A 845 25.61 -0.59 -11.69
C GLY A 845 24.89 0.74 -11.97
N GLU A 846 23.58 0.72 -12.20
CA GLU A 846 22.82 1.95 -12.49
C GLU A 846 22.85 2.98 -11.34
N LEU A 847 22.94 2.53 -10.08
CA LEU A 847 22.83 3.39 -8.89
C LEU A 847 23.92 4.47 -8.79
N LEU A 848 25.13 4.23 -9.32
CA LEU A 848 26.23 5.21 -9.30
C LEU A 848 26.31 6.06 -10.59
N LYS A 849 25.46 5.79 -11.58
CA LYS A 849 25.31 6.66 -12.77
C LYS A 849 24.43 7.87 -12.49
N ASP A 850 23.53 7.78 -11.50
CA ASP A 850 22.65 8.88 -11.12
C ASP A 850 23.41 9.93 -10.30
N TRP A 851 23.78 11.01 -10.96
CA TRP A 851 24.55 12.11 -10.37
C TRP A 851 23.84 12.77 -9.17
N ARG A 852 22.49 12.74 -9.11
CA ARG A 852 21.70 13.33 -8.02
C ARG A 852 21.91 12.58 -6.71
N ARG A 853 22.17 11.25 -6.79
CA ARG A 853 22.55 10.44 -5.62
C ARG A 853 23.90 10.86 -5.06
N LEU A 854 24.85 11.19 -5.93
CA LEU A 854 26.16 11.71 -5.52
C LEU A 854 26.04 13.10 -4.87
N ASN A 855 25.26 14.01 -5.48
CA ASN A 855 24.98 15.32 -4.93
C ASN A 855 24.32 15.24 -3.54
N VAL A 856 23.30 14.39 -3.37
CA VAL A 856 22.67 14.17 -2.05
C VAL A 856 23.68 13.65 -1.04
N ALA A 857 24.52 12.66 -1.37
CA ALA A 857 25.51 12.10 -0.46
C ALA A 857 26.55 13.13 0.02
N ILE A 858 27.07 13.98 -0.89
CA ILE A 858 28.02 15.05 -0.56
C ILE A 858 27.36 16.10 0.35
N THR A 859 26.16 16.56 -0.01
CA THR A 859 25.43 17.66 0.69
C THR A 859 24.85 17.29 2.07
N ARG A 860 25.18 16.10 2.63
CA ARG A 860 24.78 15.71 4.00
C ARG A 860 25.75 16.19 5.08
N ALA A 861 27.00 16.49 4.72
CA ALA A 861 28.04 16.87 5.68
C ALA A 861 27.96 18.36 6.05
N LYS A 862 28.39 18.70 7.28
CA LYS A 862 28.63 20.09 7.73
C LYS A 862 30.11 20.42 7.77
N HIS A 863 30.87 19.65 8.56
CA HIS A 863 32.27 19.98 8.91
C HIS A 863 33.28 19.04 8.24
N LYS A 864 32.98 17.74 8.14
CA LYS A 864 33.89 16.75 7.52
C LYS A 864 33.14 15.71 6.67
N LEU A 865 33.67 15.43 5.48
CA LEU A 865 33.18 14.47 4.50
C LEU A 865 34.33 13.53 4.11
N ILE A 866 34.19 12.24 4.42
CA ILE A 866 35.15 11.21 4.02
C ILE A 866 34.52 10.27 3.02
N LEU A 867 35.20 10.10 1.90
CA LEU A 867 34.78 9.29 0.77
C LEU A 867 35.72 8.08 0.66
N LEU A 868 35.19 6.87 0.55
CA LEU A 868 35.96 5.63 0.51
C LEU A 868 35.57 4.79 -0.71
N GLY A 869 36.56 4.37 -1.49
CA GLY A 869 36.36 3.37 -2.55
C GLY A 869 37.48 3.31 -3.59
N CYS A 870 37.29 2.43 -4.58
CA CYS A 870 38.31 2.08 -5.57
C CYS A 870 38.33 3.06 -6.75
N VAL A 871 39.33 3.94 -6.83
CA VAL A 871 39.38 5.02 -7.84
C VAL A 871 39.25 4.51 -9.29
N PRO A 872 39.96 3.46 -9.75
CA PRO A 872 39.78 2.94 -11.12
C PRO A 872 38.36 2.44 -11.41
N SER A 873 37.71 1.78 -10.45
CA SER A 873 36.33 1.29 -10.59
C SER A 873 35.32 2.44 -10.63
N LEU A 874 35.53 3.47 -9.81
CA LEU A 874 34.61 4.59 -9.65
C LEU A 874 34.74 5.64 -10.78
N ASN A 875 35.93 5.81 -11.35
CA ASN A 875 36.16 6.70 -12.50
C ASN A 875 35.36 6.28 -13.76
N ARG A 876 34.90 5.02 -13.83
CA ARG A 876 34.03 4.48 -14.91
C ARG A 876 32.59 5.01 -14.85
N TYR A 877 32.17 5.66 -13.77
CA TYR A 877 30.86 6.31 -13.66
C TYR A 877 30.99 7.83 -13.88
N PRO A 878 30.29 8.44 -14.87
CA PRO A 878 30.48 9.86 -15.20
C PRO A 878 30.38 10.87 -14.05
N PRO A 879 29.49 10.72 -13.04
CA PRO A 879 29.43 11.67 -11.92
C PRO A 879 30.67 11.57 -11.02
N LEU A 880 31.15 10.34 -10.79
CA LEU A 880 32.29 10.05 -9.93
C LEU A 880 33.62 10.39 -10.62
N GLY A 881 33.73 10.21 -11.94
CA GLY A 881 34.91 10.69 -12.70
C GLY A 881 35.10 12.21 -12.61
N LYS A 882 34.01 12.99 -12.70
CA LYS A 882 34.05 14.46 -12.48
C LYS A 882 34.51 14.81 -11.06
N LEU A 883 33.95 14.14 -10.05
CA LEU A 883 34.34 14.31 -8.63
C LEU A 883 35.83 13.98 -8.41
N LEU A 884 36.30 12.84 -8.92
CA LEU A 884 37.68 12.38 -8.78
C LEU A 884 38.67 13.31 -9.46
N HIS A 885 38.34 13.85 -10.64
CA HIS A 885 39.17 14.86 -11.30
C HIS A 885 39.33 16.13 -10.46
N HIS A 886 38.24 16.65 -9.88
CA HIS A 886 38.25 17.83 -9.01
C HIS A 886 39.02 17.58 -7.70
N LEU A 887 38.77 16.46 -7.01
CA LEU A 887 39.52 16.03 -5.82
C LEU A 887 41.02 15.89 -6.10
N ASN A 888 41.40 15.42 -7.29
CA ASN A 888 42.80 15.29 -7.68
C ASN A 888 43.45 16.67 -7.93
N SER A 889 42.73 17.61 -8.55
CA SER A 889 43.24 18.99 -8.76
C SER A 889 43.53 19.72 -7.43
N GLU A 890 42.78 19.43 -6.37
CA GLU A 890 42.99 19.96 -5.02
C GLU A 890 43.83 19.04 -4.11
N LYS A 891 44.39 17.95 -4.65
CA LYS A 891 45.23 16.95 -3.93
C LYS A 891 44.56 16.25 -2.73
N LEU A 892 43.22 16.26 -2.69
CA LEU A 892 42.37 15.70 -1.62
C LEU A 892 42.26 14.16 -1.64
N ILE A 893 42.81 13.50 -2.68
CA ILE A 893 42.92 12.04 -2.75
C ILE A 893 44.13 11.57 -1.93
N SER A 894 43.88 10.60 -1.06
CA SER A 894 44.88 9.95 -0.20
C SER A 894 44.84 8.44 -0.42
N PHE A 895 46.02 7.81 -0.41
CA PHE A 895 46.15 6.36 -0.61
C PHE A 895 46.22 5.65 0.75
N PHE A 896 45.38 4.65 0.96
CA PHE A 896 45.47 3.77 2.11
C PHE A 896 46.65 2.77 1.94
N LEU A 897 47.38 2.49 3.02
CA LEU A 897 48.55 1.60 3.05
C LEU A 897 48.31 0.46 4.05
N CYS A 898 48.55 -0.77 3.62
CA CYS A 898 47.91 -1.95 4.23
C CYS A 898 48.47 -2.39 5.61
N HIS A 899 49.66 -1.92 6.01
CA HIS A 899 50.39 -2.46 7.17
C HIS A 899 49.62 -2.36 8.51
N VAL A 900 48.71 -1.39 8.66
CA VAL A 900 47.99 -1.10 9.91
C VAL A 900 46.98 -2.19 10.32
N LEU A 901 46.48 -3.00 9.38
CA LEU A 901 45.43 -4.00 9.68
C LEU A 901 45.95 -5.28 10.33
N GLY A 902 47.27 -5.55 10.30
CA GLY A 902 47.84 -6.79 10.82
C GLY A 902 47.78 -6.90 12.35
N ASP A 903 48.07 -5.82 13.06
CA ASP A 903 48.17 -5.84 14.54
C ASP A 903 46.79 -5.89 15.23
N PHE A 904 45.73 -5.43 14.55
CA PHE A 904 44.35 -5.51 15.03
C PHE A 904 43.70 -6.90 14.94
N GLN A 905 44.43 -7.93 14.47
CA GLN A 905 44.05 -9.34 14.65
C GLN A 905 44.79 -10.03 15.80
N ARG A 906 45.57 -9.28 16.60
CA ARG A 906 46.42 -9.81 17.69
C ARG A 906 46.25 -9.10 19.05
N ARG A 907 45.22 -8.28 19.20
CA ARG A 907 44.84 -7.57 20.44
C ARG A 907 43.32 -7.46 20.58
#